data_AF-A0A520RTT7-F1
#
_entry.id   AF-A0A520RTT7-F1
#
_cell.length_a   1.000
_cell.length_b   1.000
_cell.length_c   1.000
_cell.angle_alpha   90.00
_cell.angle_beta   90.00
_cell.angle_gamma   90.00
#
_symmetry.space_group_name_H-M   'P 1'
#
loop_
_entity.id
_entity.type
_entity.pdbx_description
1 polymer ?
#
loop_
_entity_poly.entity_id
_entity_poly.type
_entity_poly.pdbx_seq_one_letter_code
_entity_poly.pdbx_strand_id
1 'polypeptide(L)'
;MRHPSLQTLLVLLSLTSLAQSSYAQIAAEPSPFASENPNAVVPGELFTEPPTLINLGFEWLIQGDENRNAQVKVWYRKAGEATWHDALPMLRLNGERIYSESRLDVITPNMFAGSVLNLDPDARYEVKFSISDPDGVVGRSERLATVRSRAEPEPYAGGREFHVYPHGYAGAKQEPAFEGLMCAYNYWCAGTDWATSGRPRVRAGDKIIVHAGTYQYNRYEYTNDATVNRTTPLDGTYYLTADGTPERPIAIVAAGDGEVIFDGNGNYSLFDVRAADYTYFEGITFRNSEIGILAGTQFIAGAKGLTVKRSRFEDVGAGIFTNYSGSRGFYIADSHFVGRNDPEHLIGWRGELWEQFAGVENQIFPPPMRSYVAVKLYGPGHIVAYNYIANFHDGINIETYGNPDGSTASGPDIPAGPKYPTRDYWDRRPVAIDFYGNYITNSHDNPIEADGGMHNIRIMNNLLINHPSHAFCNQPALGGPVYWIRNIAYHLPGGSTRITAGSAGVVFYNNTILSETSIAGASNAHWRNNLFLGEESQDAIFSVTSLTDYSTSDFNGFRPNPAATKAFEWRSPAAASLADITDPDYEAQLQSIEAATLAEYSTLSGQDRNSTLVDYDIFVNVPQLSAKNVDTLQNLYDADSLDFRLREGASAIDKGMQLPTITDDFTGESPDLGALEYAAPVPHYGPRP
;
A
#
# COMPACT_ATOMS: atom_id res chain seq x y z
N MET A 1 -34.91 -4.96 -54.78
CA MET A 1 -33.93 -4.76 -53.68
C MET A 1 -32.96 -5.93 -53.74
N ARG A 2 -31.69 -5.67 -54.09
CA ARG A 2 -30.66 -6.70 -54.29
C ARG A 2 -29.88 -6.84 -52.98
N HIS A 3 -29.81 -8.07 -52.45
CA HIS A 3 -28.90 -8.40 -51.36
C HIS A 3 -27.44 -8.31 -51.85
N PRO A 4 -26.49 -7.78 -51.06
CA PRO A 4 -25.10 -7.74 -51.46
C PRO A 4 -24.50 -9.13 -51.42
N SER A 5 -23.59 -9.41 -52.36
CA SER A 5 -22.92 -10.70 -52.51
C SER A 5 -21.90 -10.96 -51.39
N LEU A 6 -21.66 -12.24 -51.09
CA LEU A 6 -20.72 -12.74 -50.07
C LEU A 6 -19.32 -12.08 -50.13
N GLN A 7 -18.87 -11.61 -51.30
CA GLN A 7 -17.58 -10.93 -51.45
C GLN A 7 -17.52 -9.55 -50.81
N THR A 8 -18.65 -8.84 -50.64
CA THR A 8 -18.67 -7.52 -49.96
C THR A 8 -18.64 -7.67 -48.44
N LEU A 9 -19.08 -8.82 -47.91
CA LEU A 9 -18.99 -9.12 -46.48
C LEU A 9 -17.55 -9.46 -46.04
N LEU A 10 -16.75 -10.03 -46.95
CA LEU A 10 -15.35 -10.40 -46.66
C LEU A 10 -14.37 -9.21 -46.67
N VAL A 11 -14.69 -8.11 -47.36
CA VAL A 11 -13.85 -6.89 -47.38
C VAL A 11 -14.12 -5.98 -46.17
N LEU A 12 -15.30 -6.06 -45.54
CA LEU A 12 -15.55 -5.39 -44.26
C LEU A 12 -15.05 -6.17 -43.03
N LEU A 13 -14.71 -7.45 -43.20
CA LEU A 13 -14.11 -8.28 -42.15
C LEU A 13 -12.56 -8.23 -42.13
N SER A 14 -11.95 -7.46 -43.05
CA SER A 14 -10.49 -7.34 -43.18
C SER A 14 -9.95 -5.94 -42.86
N LEU A 15 -10.78 -5.04 -42.29
CA LEU A 15 -10.38 -3.70 -41.82
C LEU A 15 -10.70 -3.43 -40.33
N THR A 16 -11.07 -4.44 -39.55
CA THR A 16 -11.20 -4.36 -38.08
C THR A 16 -10.06 -5.04 -37.34
N SER A 17 -8.88 -5.16 -37.96
CA SER A 17 -7.65 -5.57 -37.30
C SER A 17 -6.73 -4.35 -37.17
N LEU A 18 -6.79 -3.65 -36.04
CA LEU A 18 -5.73 -2.87 -35.37
C LEU A 18 -6.35 -1.90 -34.35
N ALA A 19 -7.04 -2.47 -33.37
CA ALA A 19 -7.05 -1.96 -32.01
C ALA A 19 -7.05 -3.20 -31.11
N GLN A 20 -6.03 -4.04 -31.28
CA GLN A 20 -5.70 -5.02 -30.26
C GLN A 20 -5.36 -4.21 -29.01
N SER A 21 -6.09 -4.45 -27.93
CA SER A 21 -5.68 -4.17 -26.56
C SER A 21 -4.39 -4.96 -26.29
N SER A 22 -3.28 -4.44 -26.78
CA SER A 22 -1.95 -5.01 -26.62
C SER A 22 -1.40 -4.59 -25.25
N TYR A 23 -1.94 -5.18 -24.19
CA TYR A 23 -1.13 -5.42 -23.00
C TYR A 23 -0.30 -6.67 -23.32
N ALA A 24 0.90 -6.47 -23.85
CA ALA A 24 1.85 -7.56 -23.98
C ALA A 24 2.36 -7.91 -22.58
N GLN A 25 1.54 -8.60 -21.80
CA GLN A 25 1.97 -9.31 -20.62
C GLN A 25 2.86 -10.44 -21.13
N ILE A 26 4.16 -10.23 -21.12
CA ILE A 26 5.11 -11.30 -21.42
C ILE A 26 4.90 -12.34 -20.31
N ALA A 27 4.39 -13.50 -20.67
CA ALA A 27 4.81 -14.75 -20.05
C ALA A 27 5.83 -15.33 -21.03
N ALA A 28 7.12 -15.15 -20.77
CA ALA A 28 8.12 -15.88 -21.53
C ALA A 28 7.95 -17.37 -21.17
N GLU A 29 7.90 -18.27 -22.15
CA GLU A 29 7.72 -19.70 -21.84
C GLU A 29 8.80 -20.22 -20.87
N PRO A 30 8.47 -21.23 -20.02
CA PRO A 30 9.43 -21.86 -19.13
C PRO A 30 10.73 -22.21 -19.86
N SER A 31 11.86 -22.05 -19.17
CA SER A 31 13.16 -22.37 -19.77
C SER A 31 13.18 -23.84 -20.22
N PRO A 32 13.49 -24.13 -21.50
CA PRO A 32 13.72 -25.50 -21.95
C PRO A 32 15.11 -26.01 -21.52
N PHE A 33 15.92 -25.16 -20.88
CA PHE A 33 17.28 -25.48 -20.45
C PHE A 33 17.27 -25.99 -19.01
N ALA A 34 18.23 -26.86 -18.70
CA ALA A 34 18.56 -27.29 -17.35
C ALA A 34 20.08 -27.21 -17.18
N SER A 35 20.55 -27.03 -15.95
CA SER A 35 21.96 -27.01 -15.61
C SER A 35 22.30 -28.22 -14.73
N GLU A 36 23.44 -28.86 -15.00
CA GLU A 36 24.05 -29.85 -14.11
C GLU A 36 24.85 -29.19 -12.96
N ASN A 37 25.18 -27.90 -13.09
CA ASN A 37 25.74 -27.10 -12.01
C ASN A 37 24.58 -26.47 -11.22
N PRO A 38 24.31 -26.89 -9.96
CA PRO A 38 23.22 -26.33 -9.17
C PRO A 38 23.45 -24.87 -8.79
N ASN A 39 24.70 -24.39 -8.81
CA ASN A 39 25.00 -22.98 -8.53
C ASN A 39 24.81 -22.08 -9.76
N ALA A 40 24.75 -22.63 -10.98
CA ALA A 40 24.54 -21.81 -12.17
C ALA A 40 23.05 -21.50 -12.36
N VAL A 41 22.72 -20.24 -12.65
CA VAL A 41 21.36 -19.80 -12.87
C VAL A 41 20.83 -20.22 -14.24
N VAL A 42 19.59 -20.70 -14.24
CA VAL A 42 18.78 -20.96 -15.43
C VAL A 42 17.60 -19.99 -15.45
N PRO A 43 17.63 -18.93 -16.30
CA PRO A 43 16.55 -17.94 -16.34
C PRO A 43 15.26 -18.53 -16.93
N GLY A 44 14.16 -18.44 -16.18
CA GLY A 44 12.83 -18.96 -16.54
C GLY A 44 11.88 -17.89 -17.08
N GLU A 45 10.60 -18.03 -16.71
CA GLU A 45 9.53 -17.12 -17.07
C GLU A 45 9.72 -15.76 -16.37
N LEU A 46 9.73 -14.69 -17.16
CA LEU A 46 9.60 -13.31 -16.70
C LEU A 46 8.15 -12.90 -16.91
N PHE A 47 7.54 -12.28 -15.91
CA PHE A 47 6.18 -11.76 -16.00
C PHE A 47 6.04 -10.38 -15.36
N THR A 48 5.03 -9.66 -15.85
CA THR A 48 4.70 -8.30 -15.44
C THR A 48 3.45 -8.32 -14.56
N GLU A 49 3.52 -7.66 -13.42
CA GLU A 49 2.39 -7.46 -12.53
C GLU A 49 1.43 -6.38 -13.07
N PRO A 50 0.22 -6.23 -12.48
CA PRO A 50 -0.67 -5.13 -12.84
C PRO A 50 0.03 -3.76 -12.70
N PRO A 51 -0.03 -2.89 -13.73
CA PRO A 51 0.59 -1.58 -13.65
C PRO A 51 -0.20 -0.66 -12.71
N THR A 52 0.52 0.18 -11.97
CA THR A 52 -0.06 1.31 -11.23
C THR A 52 0.24 2.62 -11.97
N LEU A 53 -0.16 3.76 -11.39
CA LEU A 53 -0.02 5.06 -12.07
C LEU A 53 1.45 5.38 -12.37
N ILE A 54 2.33 5.17 -11.40
CA ILE A 54 3.72 5.63 -11.48
C ILE A 54 4.74 4.50 -11.33
N ASN A 55 4.31 3.23 -11.23
CA ASN A 55 5.22 2.10 -11.04
C ASN A 55 4.85 0.90 -11.90
N LEU A 56 5.87 0.11 -12.25
CA LEU A 56 5.74 -1.17 -12.95
C LEU A 56 6.47 -2.26 -12.17
N GLY A 57 5.76 -3.36 -11.85
CA GLY A 57 6.31 -4.51 -11.11
C GLY A 57 6.61 -5.70 -12.01
N PHE A 58 7.69 -6.42 -11.67
CA PHE A 58 8.19 -7.58 -12.42
C PHE A 58 8.61 -8.70 -11.48
N GLU A 59 8.49 -9.93 -11.98
CA GLU A 59 8.93 -11.16 -11.32
C GLU A 59 9.59 -12.06 -12.37
N TRP A 60 10.75 -12.64 -12.05
CA TRP A 60 11.51 -13.51 -12.93
C TRP A 60 11.87 -14.82 -12.23
N LEU A 61 11.15 -15.89 -12.57
CA LEU A 61 11.42 -17.23 -12.04
C LEU A 61 12.75 -17.77 -12.58
N ILE A 62 13.48 -18.50 -11.74
CA ILE A 62 14.75 -19.14 -12.09
C ILE A 62 14.82 -20.57 -11.57
N GLN A 63 15.82 -21.34 -12.05
CA GLN A 63 16.27 -22.59 -11.45
C GLN A 63 17.77 -22.48 -11.15
N GLY A 64 18.29 -23.33 -10.26
CA GLY A 64 19.68 -23.26 -9.80
C GLY A 64 19.93 -22.06 -8.91
N ASP A 65 21.17 -21.54 -8.92
CA ASP A 65 21.64 -20.46 -8.05
C ASP A 65 21.40 -20.78 -6.56
N GLU A 66 21.75 -22.01 -6.14
CA GLU A 66 21.62 -22.48 -4.76
C GLU A 66 22.48 -21.67 -3.77
N ASN A 67 23.57 -21.08 -4.24
CA ASN A 67 24.44 -20.18 -3.46
C ASN A 67 24.00 -18.70 -3.50
N ARG A 68 22.89 -18.37 -4.20
CA ARG A 68 22.20 -17.07 -4.19
C ARG A 68 23.09 -15.89 -4.58
N ASN A 69 24.01 -16.07 -5.52
CA ASN A 69 24.94 -15.02 -5.95
C ASN A 69 24.62 -14.45 -7.35
N ALA A 70 23.59 -14.96 -8.03
CA ALA A 70 23.06 -14.36 -9.24
C ALA A 70 22.42 -12.99 -8.97
N GLN A 71 22.43 -12.12 -9.98
CA GLN A 71 21.91 -10.75 -9.90
C GLN A 71 21.16 -10.37 -11.18
N VAL A 72 20.14 -9.51 -11.05
CA VAL A 72 19.43 -8.94 -12.19
C VAL A 72 19.55 -7.41 -12.19
N LYS A 73 20.13 -6.87 -13.26
CA LYS A 73 20.15 -5.43 -13.54
C LYS A 73 18.98 -5.05 -14.44
N VAL A 74 18.43 -3.85 -14.22
CA VAL A 74 17.25 -3.35 -14.90
C VAL A 74 17.55 -1.97 -15.51
N TRP A 75 17.10 -1.77 -16.74
CA TRP A 75 17.09 -0.48 -17.41
C TRP A 75 15.71 -0.21 -17.97
N TYR A 76 15.33 1.05 -18.09
CA TYR A 76 14.06 1.44 -18.71
C TYR A 76 14.21 2.66 -19.59
N ARG A 77 13.23 2.87 -20.46
CA ARG A 77 13.05 4.11 -21.21
C ARG A 77 11.61 4.27 -21.63
N LYS A 78 11.17 5.52 -21.83
CA LYS A 78 9.87 5.77 -22.46
C LYS A 78 9.92 5.31 -23.91
N ALA A 79 8.87 4.65 -24.38
CA ALA A 79 8.85 4.07 -25.71
C ALA A 79 9.05 5.15 -26.79
N GLY A 80 10.03 4.94 -27.66
CA GLY A 80 10.44 5.89 -28.70
C GLY A 80 11.62 6.79 -28.31
N GLU A 81 12.01 6.83 -27.04
CA GLU A 81 13.25 7.48 -26.62
C GLU A 81 14.46 6.60 -26.91
N ALA A 82 15.63 7.23 -27.13
CA ALA A 82 16.86 6.52 -27.44
C ALA A 82 17.62 6.09 -26.18
N THR A 83 17.62 6.95 -25.15
CA THR A 83 18.39 6.80 -23.92
C THR A 83 17.76 5.76 -23.00
N TRP A 84 18.60 4.89 -22.43
CA TRP A 84 18.21 3.99 -21.35
C TRP A 84 18.60 4.60 -20.01
N HIS A 85 17.73 4.46 -19.02
CA HIS A 85 17.93 4.88 -17.64
C HIS A 85 18.09 3.63 -16.76
N ASP A 86 18.96 3.69 -15.75
CA ASP A 86 19.09 2.63 -14.76
C ASP A 86 17.83 2.55 -13.88
N ALA A 87 17.44 1.36 -13.46
CA ALA A 87 16.44 1.14 -12.42
C ALA A 87 17.05 0.26 -11.31
N LEU A 88 16.35 0.19 -10.17
CA LEU A 88 16.78 -0.68 -9.06
C LEU A 88 16.97 -2.12 -9.56
N PRO A 89 18.03 -2.82 -9.10
CA PRO A 89 18.15 -4.25 -9.34
C PRO A 89 16.99 -5.01 -8.69
N MET A 90 16.66 -6.17 -9.25
CA MET A 90 15.59 -7.01 -8.67
C MET A 90 16.10 -7.74 -7.43
N LEU A 91 15.24 -7.87 -6.42
CA LEU A 91 15.50 -8.58 -5.18
C LEU A 91 15.45 -10.10 -5.40
N ARG A 92 16.46 -10.81 -4.90
CA ARG A 92 16.61 -12.26 -4.97
C ARG A 92 15.80 -12.97 -3.89
N LEU A 93 14.97 -13.95 -4.24
CA LEU A 93 14.13 -14.73 -3.31
C LEU A 93 14.26 -16.23 -3.55
N ASN A 94 14.48 -17.04 -2.51
CA ASN A 94 14.58 -18.49 -2.63
C ASN A 94 14.40 -19.23 -1.29
N GLY A 95 13.17 -19.64 -0.98
CA GLY A 95 12.92 -20.54 0.13
C GLY A 95 12.80 -19.87 1.50
N GLU A 96 12.85 -18.53 1.59
CA GLU A 96 12.44 -17.81 2.79
C GLU A 96 11.03 -18.26 3.17
N ARG A 97 10.87 -18.75 4.41
CA ARG A 97 9.60 -19.21 4.97
C ARG A 97 9.03 -18.12 5.85
N ILE A 98 7.73 -17.89 5.74
CA ILE A 98 6.94 -16.98 6.56
C ILE A 98 5.87 -17.83 7.22
N TYR A 99 5.88 -17.90 8.56
CA TYR A 99 5.11 -18.89 9.31
C TYR A 99 4.45 -18.26 10.54
N SER A 100 3.17 -18.57 10.72
CA SER A 100 2.38 -18.21 11.90
C SER A 100 1.36 -19.30 12.18
N GLU A 101 1.84 -20.42 12.72
CA GLU A 101 1.01 -21.55 13.14
C GLU A 101 0.03 -22.00 12.04
N SER A 102 -1.22 -22.28 12.39
CA SER A 102 -2.29 -22.68 11.46
C SER A 102 -2.87 -21.54 10.62
N ARG A 103 -2.40 -20.29 10.80
CA ARG A 103 -2.91 -19.10 10.10
C ARG A 103 -2.18 -18.84 8.80
N LEU A 104 -0.86 -19.05 8.79
CA LEU A 104 0.01 -18.71 7.68
C LEU A 104 1.20 -19.67 7.57
N ASP A 105 1.43 -20.21 6.38
CA ASP A 105 2.68 -20.89 6.02
C ASP A 105 2.96 -20.66 4.53
N VAL A 106 3.90 -19.75 4.24
CA VAL A 106 4.30 -19.37 2.89
C VAL A 106 5.80 -19.59 2.72
N ILE A 107 6.21 -20.19 1.60
CA ILE A 107 7.61 -20.35 1.23
C ILE A 107 7.82 -19.64 -0.11
N THR A 108 8.74 -18.68 -0.14
CA THR A 108 9.03 -17.91 -1.36
C THR A 108 9.64 -18.80 -2.45
N PRO A 109 9.24 -18.61 -3.73
CA PRO A 109 9.78 -19.40 -4.84
C PRO A 109 11.19 -18.93 -5.21
N ASN A 110 11.92 -19.76 -5.96
CA ASN A 110 13.23 -19.41 -6.50
C ASN A 110 13.09 -18.40 -7.65
N MET A 111 13.26 -17.10 -7.36
CA MET A 111 13.03 -16.02 -8.33
C MET A 111 13.77 -14.71 -8.00
N PHE A 112 13.56 -13.73 -8.87
CA PHE A 112 13.79 -12.32 -8.61
C PHE A 112 12.48 -11.54 -8.69
N ALA A 113 12.30 -10.49 -7.89
CA ALA A 113 11.18 -9.56 -7.99
C ALA A 113 11.65 -8.10 -7.84
N GLY A 114 11.06 -7.16 -8.60
CA GLY A 114 11.46 -5.76 -8.52
C GLY A 114 10.60 -4.82 -9.35
N SER A 115 10.68 -3.52 -9.03
CA SER A 115 9.90 -2.47 -9.68
C SER A 115 10.76 -1.41 -10.36
N VAL A 116 10.22 -0.85 -11.44
CA VAL A 116 10.67 0.45 -11.99
C VAL A 116 9.73 1.52 -11.42
N LEU A 117 10.31 2.53 -10.77
CA LEU A 117 9.57 3.50 -9.95
C LEU A 117 9.50 4.89 -10.59
N ASN A 118 8.58 5.73 -10.08
CA ASN A 118 8.48 7.17 -10.41
C ASN A 118 8.34 7.49 -11.92
N LEU A 119 7.52 6.70 -12.61
CA LEU A 119 7.21 6.85 -14.03
C LEU A 119 6.05 7.83 -14.29
N ASP A 120 6.01 8.40 -15.49
CA ASP A 120 4.81 9.11 -15.96
C ASP A 120 3.60 8.17 -16.05
N PRO A 121 2.41 8.60 -15.59
CA PRO A 121 1.15 7.90 -15.86
C PRO A 121 0.79 7.84 -17.35
N ASP A 122 0.00 6.83 -17.72
CA ASP A 122 -0.47 6.56 -19.08
C ASP A 122 0.63 6.62 -20.17
N ALA A 123 1.82 6.13 -19.85
CA ALA A 123 2.96 6.11 -20.75
C ALA A 123 3.42 4.68 -21.03
N ARG A 124 3.88 4.43 -22.26
CA ARG A 124 4.51 3.17 -22.64
C ARG A 124 6.00 3.22 -22.33
N TYR A 125 6.51 2.15 -21.73
CA TYR A 125 7.92 1.97 -21.40
C TYR A 125 8.45 0.67 -22.00
N GLU A 126 9.71 0.70 -22.40
CA GLU A 126 10.51 -0.48 -22.67
C GLU A 126 11.42 -0.72 -21.46
N VAL A 127 11.42 -1.93 -20.92
CA VAL A 127 12.21 -2.32 -19.75
C VAL A 127 13.09 -3.50 -20.09
N LYS A 128 14.41 -3.33 -19.95
CA LYS A 128 15.43 -4.34 -20.24
C LYS A 128 15.94 -4.95 -18.94
N PHE A 129 16.06 -6.26 -18.92
CA PHE A 129 16.59 -7.04 -17.81
C PHE A 129 17.83 -7.81 -18.27
N SER A 130 18.86 -7.86 -17.43
CA SER A 130 20.04 -8.70 -17.64
C SER A 130 20.36 -9.46 -16.36
N ILE A 131 20.33 -10.78 -16.43
CA ILE A 131 20.76 -11.67 -15.35
C ILE A 131 22.22 -12.09 -15.54
N SER A 132 22.97 -12.10 -14.44
CA SER A 132 24.37 -12.53 -14.40
C SER A 132 24.62 -13.39 -13.17
N ASP A 133 25.51 -14.35 -13.30
CA ASP A 133 25.87 -15.29 -12.24
C ASP A 133 27.37 -15.65 -12.38
N PRO A 134 28.17 -15.51 -11.31
CA PRO A 134 29.58 -15.94 -11.29
C PRO A 134 29.79 -17.42 -11.64
N ASP A 135 28.84 -18.29 -11.32
CA ASP A 135 28.86 -19.73 -11.57
C ASP A 135 28.34 -20.10 -12.98
N GLY A 136 27.82 -19.11 -13.72
CA GLY A 136 27.43 -19.18 -15.12
C GLY A 136 25.92 -19.04 -15.35
N VAL A 137 25.54 -18.58 -16.55
CA VAL A 137 24.14 -18.45 -16.96
C VAL A 137 23.83 -19.45 -18.07
N VAL A 138 22.85 -20.32 -17.86
CA VAL A 138 22.41 -21.32 -18.85
C VAL A 138 21.10 -20.90 -19.50
N GLY A 139 21.17 -20.48 -20.76
CA GLY A 139 20.01 -20.03 -21.54
C GLY A 139 20.13 -18.55 -21.92
N ARG A 140 18.99 -17.86 -22.01
CA ARG A 140 18.94 -16.45 -22.44
C ARG A 140 19.02 -15.52 -21.22
N SER A 141 20.15 -14.82 -21.08
CA SER A 141 20.45 -13.91 -19.97
C SER A 141 19.73 -12.55 -20.05
N GLU A 142 19.21 -12.15 -21.21
CA GLU A 142 18.52 -10.88 -21.38
C GLU A 142 17.02 -11.06 -21.69
N ARG A 143 16.21 -10.11 -21.21
CA ARG A 143 14.78 -9.98 -21.53
C ARG A 143 14.43 -8.52 -21.76
N LEU A 144 13.39 -8.29 -22.56
CA LEU A 144 12.81 -6.99 -22.82
C LEU A 144 11.31 -7.10 -22.62
N ALA A 145 10.72 -6.17 -21.86
CA ALA A 145 9.28 -6.02 -21.69
C ALA A 145 8.82 -4.66 -22.22
N THR A 146 7.63 -4.60 -22.79
CA THR A 146 6.97 -3.35 -23.17
C THR A 146 5.67 -3.24 -22.40
N VAL A 147 5.60 -2.29 -21.47
CA VAL A 147 4.50 -2.17 -20.52
C VAL A 147 4.00 -0.73 -20.50
N ARG A 148 2.70 -0.54 -20.22
CA ARG A 148 2.08 0.78 -20.09
C ARG A 148 1.75 1.02 -18.62
N SER A 149 2.19 2.15 -18.06
CA SER A 149 1.73 2.62 -16.75
C SER A 149 0.25 2.96 -16.81
N ARG A 150 -0.46 2.79 -15.70
CA ARG A 150 -1.92 2.97 -15.65
C ARG A 150 -2.28 4.46 -15.81
N ALA A 151 -3.34 4.73 -16.57
CA ALA A 151 -3.94 6.06 -16.60
C ALA A 151 -4.72 6.34 -15.31
N GLU A 152 -4.75 7.60 -14.88
CA GLU A 152 -5.66 8.01 -13.81
C GLU A 152 -7.12 7.75 -14.25
N PRO A 153 -7.95 7.06 -13.45
CA PRO A 153 -9.35 6.84 -13.77
C PRO A 153 -10.13 8.17 -13.80
N GLU A 154 -10.99 8.31 -14.81
CA GLU A 154 -11.84 9.47 -15.03
C GLU A 154 -13.26 9.04 -15.46
N PRO A 155 -14.32 9.83 -15.15
CA PRO A 155 -15.65 9.60 -15.68
C PRO A 155 -15.65 9.66 -17.21
N TYR A 156 -16.43 8.77 -17.84
CA TYR A 156 -16.56 8.79 -19.29
C TYR A 156 -17.33 10.03 -19.78
N ALA A 157 -16.68 10.88 -20.58
CA ALA A 157 -17.25 12.15 -21.04
C ALA A 157 -18.51 11.99 -21.92
N GLY A 158 -18.67 10.86 -22.63
CA GLY A 158 -19.81 10.61 -23.52
C GLY A 158 -20.98 9.85 -22.87
N GLY A 159 -21.04 9.81 -21.54
CA GLY A 159 -22.05 9.11 -20.76
C GLY A 159 -23.44 9.75 -20.82
N ARG A 160 -24.47 8.98 -20.43
CA ARG A 160 -25.76 9.60 -20.08
C ARG A 160 -25.63 10.23 -18.69
N GLU A 161 -26.26 11.38 -18.50
CA GLU A 161 -26.25 12.08 -17.22
C GLU A 161 -27.61 11.95 -16.53
N PHE A 162 -27.60 11.64 -15.23
CA PHE A 162 -28.77 11.57 -14.36
C PHE A 162 -28.57 12.48 -13.16
N HIS A 163 -29.47 13.43 -12.92
CA HIS A 163 -29.34 14.38 -11.83
C HIS A 163 -30.10 13.89 -10.60
N VAL A 164 -29.44 13.80 -9.46
CA VAL A 164 -30.02 13.37 -8.19
C VAL A 164 -30.10 14.56 -7.24
N TYR A 165 -31.27 14.75 -6.66
CA TYR A 165 -31.56 15.81 -5.70
C TYR A 165 -32.02 15.22 -4.35
N PRO A 166 -31.73 15.89 -3.23
CA PRO A 166 -32.28 15.48 -1.94
C PRO A 166 -33.79 15.72 -1.90
N HIS A 167 -34.46 15.05 -0.96
CA HIS A 167 -35.88 15.31 -0.70
C HIS A 167 -36.09 16.79 -0.34
N GLY A 168 -37.19 17.37 -0.81
CA GLY A 168 -37.53 18.77 -0.51
C GLY A 168 -36.71 19.83 -1.25
N TYR A 169 -35.84 19.44 -2.21
CA TYR A 169 -35.12 20.40 -3.05
C TYR A 169 -36.09 21.34 -3.79
N ALA A 170 -35.96 22.65 -3.54
CA ALA A 170 -36.86 23.70 -4.03
C ALA A 170 -36.36 24.44 -5.28
N GLY A 171 -35.12 24.19 -5.71
CA GLY A 171 -34.52 24.82 -6.89
C GLY A 171 -35.00 24.24 -8.22
N ALA A 172 -34.54 24.84 -9.32
CA ALA A 172 -34.77 24.29 -10.66
C ALA A 172 -33.95 23.01 -10.85
N LYS A 173 -34.62 21.93 -11.29
CA LYS A 173 -33.99 20.64 -11.54
C LYS A 173 -33.55 20.53 -13.01
N GLN A 174 -32.38 19.92 -13.22
CA GLN A 174 -31.89 19.53 -14.54
C GLN A 174 -32.40 18.12 -14.87
N GLU A 175 -32.97 17.95 -16.05
CA GLU A 175 -33.54 16.67 -16.48
C GLU A 175 -32.50 15.81 -17.22
N PRO A 176 -32.49 14.47 -17.04
CA PRO A 176 -33.43 13.68 -16.24
C PRO A 176 -33.15 13.76 -14.73
N ALA A 177 -34.15 14.19 -13.95
CA ALA A 177 -34.06 14.43 -12.52
C ALA A 177 -34.66 13.29 -11.68
N PHE A 178 -33.99 12.96 -10.58
CA PHE A 178 -34.39 11.93 -9.64
C PHE A 178 -34.29 12.45 -8.21
N GLU A 179 -35.14 11.91 -7.34
CA GLU A 179 -35.13 12.19 -5.92
C GLU A 179 -34.57 10.96 -5.18
N GLY A 180 -33.30 11.02 -4.81
CA GLY A 180 -32.55 9.90 -4.24
C GLY A 180 -31.76 9.06 -5.25
N LEU A 181 -30.60 8.57 -4.81
CA LEU A 181 -29.61 7.89 -5.65
C LEU A 181 -30.16 6.63 -6.33
N MET A 182 -30.81 5.74 -5.57
CA MET A 182 -31.28 4.46 -6.14
C MET A 182 -32.37 4.65 -7.18
N CYS A 183 -33.10 5.77 -7.14
CA CYS A 183 -34.10 6.10 -8.15
C CYS A 183 -33.47 6.46 -9.49
N ALA A 184 -32.26 7.06 -9.50
CA ALA A 184 -31.46 7.28 -10.70
C ALA A 184 -30.69 6.01 -11.14
N TYR A 185 -30.17 5.26 -10.16
CA TYR A 185 -29.38 4.06 -10.41
C TYR A 185 -30.22 2.92 -11.02
N ASN A 186 -31.41 2.67 -10.49
CA ASN A 186 -32.31 1.59 -10.90
C ASN A 186 -33.53 2.09 -11.67
N TYR A 187 -34.13 1.23 -12.51
CA TYR A 187 -35.42 1.52 -13.15
C TYR A 187 -36.54 1.76 -12.14
N TRP A 188 -36.40 1.23 -10.93
CA TRP A 188 -37.34 1.35 -9.82
C TRP A 188 -36.60 1.47 -8.49
N CYS A 189 -37.15 2.25 -7.56
CA CYS A 189 -36.68 2.41 -6.18
C CYS A 189 -37.89 2.34 -5.23
N ALA A 190 -37.67 1.87 -4.00
CA ALA A 190 -38.67 1.82 -2.95
C ALA A 190 -37.97 1.79 -1.57
N GLY A 191 -38.70 2.17 -0.52
CA GLY A 191 -38.29 2.01 0.89
C GLY A 191 -39.00 0.84 1.59
N THR A 192 -39.68 -0.03 0.83
CA THR A 192 -40.39 -1.23 1.34
C THR A 192 -39.66 -2.52 0.95
N ASP A 193 -40.32 -3.68 1.06
CA ASP A 193 -39.87 -4.96 0.50
C ASP A 193 -39.43 -4.92 -0.98
N TRP A 194 -39.88 -3.92 -1.75
CA TRP A 194 -39.47 -3.72 -3.14
C TRP A 194 -38.13 -2.97 -3.31
N ALA A 195 -37.47 -2.53 -2.23
CA ALA A 195 -36.22 -1.76 -2.29
C ALA A 195 -35.10 -2.49 -3.08
N THR A 196 -35.04 -3.81 -2.99
CA THR A 196 -34.04 -4.66 -3.65
C THR A 196 -34.52 -5.25 -4.99
N SER A 197 -35.75 -4.95 -5.41
CA SER A 197 -36.32 -5.46 -6.67
C SER A 197 -35.87 -4.69 -7.91
N GLY A 198 -35.37 -3.46 -7.71
CA GLY A 198 -34.94 -2.57 -8.78
C GLY A 198 -33.81 -3.17 -9.60
N ARG A 199 -33.96 -3.17 -10.93
CA ARG A 199 -32.87 -3.53 -11.86
C ARG A 199 -32.08 -2.28 -12.23
N PRO A 200 -30.74 -2.36 -12.37
CA PRO A 200 -29.93 -1.22 -12.77
C PRO A 200 -30.39 -0.62 -14.12
N ARG A 201 -30.63 0.69 -14.11
CA ARG A 201 -30.80 1.54 -15.30
C ARG A 201 -29.45 1.96 -15.85
N VAL A 202 -28.52 2.24 -14.95
CA VAL A 202 -27.15 2.61 -15.27
C VAL A 202 -26.46 1.50 -16.05
N ARG A 203 -25.53 1.91 -16.88
CA ARG A 203 -24.67 1.08 -17.73
C ARG A 203 -23.30 1.72 -17.75
N ALA A 204 -22.29 0.94 -18.13
CA ALA A 204 -20.91 1.43 -18.29
C ALA A 204 -20.84 2.79 -19.01
N GLY A 205 -20.20 3.75 -18.34
CA GLY A 205 -19.98 5.11 -18.81
C GLY A 205 -21.06 6.11 -18.41
N ASP A 206 -22.16 5.71 -17.77
CA ASP A 206 -23.14 6.67 -17.26
C ASP A 206 -22.61 7.47 -16.06
N LYS A 207 -23.13 8.68 -15.90
CA LYS A 207 -22.82 9.59 -14.80
C LYS A 207 -24.10 9.93 -14.03
N ILE A 208 -24.05 9.73 -12.72
CA ILE A 208 -25.02 10.25 -11.77
C ILE A 208 -24.40 11.50 -11.15
N ILE A 209 -25.02 12.65 -11.40
CA ILE A 209 -24.62 13.95 -10.87
C ILE A 209 -25.47 14.22 -9.63
N VAL A 210 -24.85 14.23 -8.47
CA VAL A 210 -25.53 14.38 -7.17
C VAL A 210 -25.43 15.84 -6.74
N HIS A 211 -26.59 16.48 -6.56
CA HIS A 211 -26.68 17.86 -6.13
C HIS A 211 -26.58 17.99 -4.62
N ALA A 212 -26.11 19.15 -4.18
CA ALA A 212 -25.86 19.46 -2.78
C ALA A 212 -27.05 19.15 -1.86
N GLY A 213 -26.73 18.63 -0.68
CA GLY A 213 -27.68 18.31 0.39
C GLY A 213 -27.37 16.99 1.08
N THR A 214 -28.17 16.71 2.11
CA THR A 214 -28.06 15.49 2.92
C THR A 214 -29.07 14.44 2.45
N TYR A 215 -28.56 13.26 2.13
CA TYR A 215 -29.30 12.07 1.73
C TYR A 215 -29.30 11.09 2.91
N GLN A 216 -30.30 11.23 3.78
CA GLN A 216 -30.49 10.42 4.99
C GLN A 216 -31.90 9.83 4.99
N TYR A 217 -32.03 8.55 5.33
CA TYR A 217 -33.32 7.86 5.41
C TYR A 217 -33.53 7.20 6.78
N ASN A 218 -34.78 7.15 7.24
CA ASN A 218 -35.19 6.37 8.41
C ASN A 218 -35.45 4.91 7.98
N ARG A 219 -34.40 4.10 8.05
CA ARG A 219 -34.46 2.66 7.69
C ARG A 219 -35.39 1.82 8.57
N TYR A 220 -35.83 2.34 9.72
CA TYR A 220 -36.72 1.62 10.65
C TYR A 220 -38.20 1.74 10.32
N GLU A 221 -38.56 2.56 9.31
CA GLU A 221 -39.95 2.73 8.87
C GLU A 221 -40.17 2.12 7.49
N TYR A 222 -41.15 1.21 7.39
CA TYR A 222 -41.55 0.54 6.16
C TYR A 222 -42.47 1.45 5.34
N THR A 223 -41.92 2.22 4.40
CA THR A 223 -42.67 3.21 3.64
C THR A 223 -42.04 3.55 2.29
N ASN A 224 -42.79 4.23 1.43
CA ASN A 224 -42.28 4.88 0.21
C ASN A 224 -42.40 6.41 0.30
N ASP A 225 -42.70 6.94 1.49
CA ASP A 225 -42.70 8.37 1.75
C ASP A 225 -41.25 8.89 1.66
N ALA A 226 -41.01 9.77 0.69
CA ALA A 226 -39.69 10.34 0.43
C ALA A 226 -39.14 11.18 1.59
N THR A 227 -39.99 11.65 2.51
CA THR A 227 -39.59 12.33 3.73
C THR A 227 -39.00 11.39 4.79
N VAL A 228 -39.26 10.09 4.67
CA VAL A 228 -38.89 9.06 5.65
C VAL A 228 -37.91 8.06 5.03
N ASN A 229 -38.36 7.29 4.04
CA ASN A 229 -37.54 6.32 3.31
C ASN A 229 -38.14 6.05 1.92
N ARG A 230 -37.28 6.04 0.91
CA ARG A 230 -37.66 5.74 -0.48
C ARG A 230 -36.64 4.92 -1.26
N THR A 231 -35.46 4.65 -0.69
CA THR A 231 -34.35 4.12 -1.48
C THR A 231 -33.60 2.97 -0.84
N THR A 232 -33.64 2.83 0.48
CA THR A 232 -32.83 1.85 1.19
C THR A 232 -33.69 0.76 1.85
N PRO A 233 -33.21 -0.49 1.93
CA PRO A 233 -33.87 -1.55 2.70
C PRO A 233 -33.74 -1.29 4.22
N LEU A 234 -34.25 -2.23 5.04
CA LEU A 234 -34.21 -2.17 6.51
C LEU A 234 -32.81 -1.93 7.08
N ASP A 235 -31.78 -2.46 6.44
CA ASP A 235 -30.39 -2.27 6.85
C ASP A 235 -29.84 -0.89 6.49
N GLY A 236 -30.51 -0.11 5.65
CA GLY A 236 -30.10 1.24 5.25
C GLY A 236 -29.00 1.29 4.19
N THR A 237 -28.63 0.17 3.58
CA THR A 237 -27.47 0.07 2.67
C THR A 237 -27.85 0.45 1.23
N TYR A 238 -26.97 1.18 0.54
CA TYR A 238 -27.04 1.37 -0.92
C TYR A 238 -26.31 0.19 -1.62
N TYR A 239 -27.07 -0.72 -2.21
CA TYR A 239 -26.55 -1.86 -2.96
C TYR A 239 -26.31 -1.49 -4.44
N LEU A 240 -25.05 -1.38 -4.85
CA LEU A 240 -24.66 -1.17 -6.23
C LEU A 240 -24.24 -2.51 -6.86
N THR A 241 -24.75 -2.80 -8.06
CA THR A 241 -24.64 -4.14 -8.69
C THR A 241 -24.42 -4.13 -10.20
N ALA A 242 -24.28 -2.95 -10.81
CA ALA A 242 -23.99 -2.81 -12.23
C ALA A 242 -22.51 -2.52 -12.44
N ASP A 243 -21.95 -3.14 -13.48
CA ASP A 243 -20.56 -2.99 -13.85
C ASP A 243 -20.34 -1.84 -14.84
N GLY A 244 -19.31 -1.05 -14.58
CA GLY A 244 -18.63 -0.24 -15.57
C GLY A 244 -17.53 -1.04 -16.30
N THR A 245 -16.65 -0.30 -16.98
CA THR A 245 -15.38 -0.83 -17.50
C THR A 245 -14.26 0.14 -17.14
N PRO A 246 -12.96 -0.22 -17.28
CA PRO A 246 -11.87 0.71 -17.01
C PRO A 246 -11.99 2.04 -17.75
N GLU A 247 -12.42 2.01 -19.02
CA GLU A 247 -12.58 3.20 -19.88
C GLU A 247 -13.94 3.89 -19.70
N ARG A 248 -14.91 3.18 -19.12
CA ARG A 248 -16.31 3.62 -19.00
C ARG A 248 -16.85 3.25 -17.61
N PRO A 249 -16.30 3.82 -16.53
CA PRO A 249 -16.81 3.56 -15.19
C PRO A 249 -18.26 4.08 -15.07
N ILE A 250 -19.00 3.56 -14.09
CA ILE A 250 -20.27 4.17 -13.67
C ILE A 250 -19.93 5.20 -12.60
N ALA A 251 -20.08 6.49 -12.93
CA ALA A 251 -19.62 7.58 -12.08
C ALA A 251 -20.76 8.18 -11.25
N ILE A 252 -20.54 8.38 -9.96
CA ILE A 252 -21.39 9.07 -9.01
C ILE A 252 -20.58 10.26 -8.50
N VAL A 253 -20.91 11.45 -8.98
CA VAL A 253 -20.08 12.65 -8.78
C VAL A 253 -20.91 13.79 -8.21
N ALA A 254 -20.32 14.60 -7.35
CA ALA A 254 -20.96 15.83 -6.91
C ALA A 254 -21.14 16.83 -8.06
N ALA A 255 -22.24 17.58 -8.02
CA ALA A 255 -22.57 18.59 -9.03
C ALA A 255 -21.72 19.87 -8.94
N GLY A 256 -20.96 20.04 -7.84
CA GLY A 256 -20.16 21.24 -7.59
C GLY A 256 -20.98 22.45 -7.11
N ASP A 257 -22.24 22.26 -6.70
CA ASP A 257 -23.14 23.31 -6.21
C ASP A 257 -23.28 23.35 -4.68
N GLY A 258 -22.39 22.64 -3.97
CA GLY A 258 -22.34 22.54 -2.52
C GLY A 258 -21.96 21.13 -2.07
N GLU A 259 -22.00 20.89 -0.77
CA GLU A 259 -21.64 19.59 -0.19
C GLU A 259 -22.72 18.53 -0.45
N VAL A 260 -22.30 17.33 -0.86
CA VAL A 260 -23.14 16.14 -1.03
C VAL A 260 -22.85 15.16 0.10
N ILE A 261 -23.84 14.90 0.95
CA ILE A 261 -23.66 14.03 2.11
C ILE A 261 -24.59 12.83 2.02
N PHE A 262 -24.04 11.62 1.95
CA PHE A 262 -24.79 10.39 2.23
C PHE A 262 -24.58 10.03 3.70
N ASP A 263 -25.67 10.08 4.47
CA ASP A 263 -25.66 9.81 5.91
C ASP A 263 -26.29 8.44 6.18
N GLY A 264 -25.51 7.52 6.72
CA GLY A 264 -25.90 6.14 6.97
C GLY A 264 -26.89 5.98 8.13
N ASN A 265 -27.13 7.02 8.92
CA ASN A 265 -28.01 6.96 10.09
C ASN A 265 -27.69 5.77 11.02
N GLY A 266 -26.39 5.52 11.23
CA GLY A 266 -25.88 4.41 12.05
C GLY A 266 -26.07 3.02 11.42
N ASN A 267 -26.12 2.92 10.09
CA ASN A 267 -26.14 1.62 9.40
C ASN A 267 -24.77 0.92 9.44
N TYR A 268 -24.75 -0.36 9.08
CA TYR A 268 -23.51 -1.14 9.09
C TYR A 268 -22.62 -0.84 7.88
N SER A 269 -23.19 -0.77 6.68
CA SER A 269 -22.46 -0.37 5.47
C SER A 269 -23.27 0.67 4.72
N LEU A 270 -22.67 1.82 4.44
CA LEU A 270 -23.35 2.86 3.67
C LEU A 270 -23.49 2.43 2.21
N PHE A 271 -22.38 2.06 1.56
CA PHE A 271 -22.39 1.48 0.22
C PHE A 271 -21.85 0.05 0.23
N ASP A 272 -22.60 -0.87 -0.37
CA ASP A 272 -22.09 -2.19 -0.75
C ASP A 272 -21.87 -2.23 -2.25
N VAL A 273 -20.60 -2.35 -2.65
CA VAL A 273 -20.16 -2.37 -4.04
C VAL A 273 -19.52 -3.70 -4.42
N ARG A 274 -19.61 -4.73 -3.56
CA ARG A 274 -18.92 -6.03 -3.77
C ARG A 274 -19.29 -6.75 -5.07
N ALA A 275 -20.39 -6.34 -5.71
CA ALA A 275 -20.88 -6.88 -6.98
C ALA A 275 -20.90 -5.84 -8.12
N ALA A 276 -20.19 -4.72 -7.98
CA ALA A 276 -20.14 -3.64 -8.97
C ALA A 276 -18.70 -3.26 -9.32
N ASP A 277 -18.23 -3.78 -10.46
CA ASP A 277 -16.92 -3.44 -11.00
C ASP A 277 -16.92 -2.02 -11.60
N TYR A 278 -15.81 -1.30 -11.44
CA TYR A 278 -15.57 0.05 -12.00
C TYR A 278 -16.62 1.09 -11.59
N THR A 279 -17.00 1.05 -10.30
CA THR A 279 -17.74 2.14 -9.65
C THR A 279 -16.79 3.30 -9.36
N TYR A 280 -17.22 4.53 -9.67
CA TYR A 280 -16.44 5.75 -9.47
C TYR A 280 -17.21 6.73 -8.59
N PHE A 281 -16.61 7.16 -7.49
CA PHE A 281 -17.12 8.21 -6.59
C PHE A 281 -16.21 9.42 -6.60
N GLU A 282 -16.80 10.62 -6.67
CA GLU A 282 -16.04 11.86 -6.52
C GLU A 282 -16.83 13.00 -5.88
N GLY A 283 -16.20 13.71 -4.94
CA GLY A 283 -16.82 14.87 -4.29
C GLY A 283 -17.89 14.50 -3.26
N ILE A 284 -17.88 13.27 -2.75
CA ILE A 284 -18.95 12.73 -1.89
C ILE A 284 -18.49 12.68 -0.44
N THR A 285 -19.35 13.14 0.48
CA THR A 285 -19.19 12.91 1.93
C THR A 285 -19.96 11.65 2.32
N PHE A 286 -19.25 10.65 2.84
CA PHE A 286 -19.76 9.40 3.42
C PHE A 286 -19.74 9.54 4.94
N ARG A 287 -20.91 9.49 5.60
CA ARG A 287 -21.00 9.80 7.03
C ARG A 287 -21.85 8.82 7.83
N ASN A 288 -21.50 8.64 9.11
CA ASN A 288 -22.36 8.02 10.13
C ASN A 288 -22.76 6.56 9.79
N SER A 289 -21.74 5.71 9.59
CA SER A 289 -21.87 4.29 9.24
C SER A 289 -20.73 3.47 9.84
N GLU A 290 -20.92 2.17 10.11
CA GLU A 290 -19.78 1.35 10.53
C GLU A 290 -18.76 1.13 9.39
N ILE A 291 -19.20 1.08 8.13
CA ILE A 291 -18.34 0.99 6.96
C ILE A 291 -18.85 1.97 5.90
N GLY A 292 -18.01 2.92 5.47
CA GLY A 292 -18.36 3.85 4.39
C GLY A 292 -18.62 3.12 3.07
N ILE A 293 -17.65 2.31 2.62
CA ILE A 293 -17.76 1.49 1.42
C ILE A 293 -17.27 0.06 1.70
N LEU A 294 -18.18 -0.90 1.64
CA LEU A 294 -17.87 -2.33 1.66
C LEU A 294 -17.61 -2.80 0.22
N ALA A 295 -16.35 -3.05 -0.11
CA ALA A 295 -15.89 -3.38 -1.45
C ALA A 295 -15.45 -4.84 -1.61
N GLY A 296 -15.28 -5.58 -0.51
CA GLY A 296 -15.00 -7.02 -0.56
C GLY A 296 -15.23 -7.73 0.77
N THR A 297 -15.56 -9.01 0.69
CA THR A 297 -15.60 -9.91 1.83
C THR A 297 -14.92 -11.23 1.47
N GLN A 298 -13.92 -11.62 2.27
CA GLN A 298 -13.13 -12.84 2.12
C GLN A 298 -14.03 -14.04 1.85
N PHE A 299 -13.66 -14.85 0.86
CA PHE A 299 -14.39 -16.05 0.41
C PHE A 299 -15.83 -15.84 -0.09
N ILE A 300 -16.31 -14.59 -0.20
CA ILE A 300 -17.67 -14.29 -0.68
C ILE A 300 -17.62 -13.58 -2.04
N ALA A 301 -17.20 -12.32 -2.08
CA ALA A 301 -17.21 -11.47 -3.27
C ALA A 301 -16.37 -10.21 -3.07
N GLY A 302 -16.05 -9.52 -4.15
CA GLY A 302 -15.44 -8.19 -4.11
C GLY A 302 -15.35 -7.54 -5.48
N ALA A 303 -15.12 -6.22 -5.46
CA ALA A 303 -15.17 -5.36 -6.63
C ALA A 303 -13.80 -5.23 -7.32
N LYS A 304 -13.81 -4.80 -8.57
CA LYS A 304 -12.62 -4.38 -9.32
C LYS A 304 -12.71 -2.91 -9.68
N GLY A 305 -11.57 -2.22 -9.73
CA GLY A 305 -11.49 -0.87 -10.30
C GLY A 305 -12.31 0.20 -9.56
N LEU A 306 -12.63 -0.01 -8.27
CA LEU A 306 -13.26 1.03 -7.45
C LEU A 306 -12.40 2.29 -7.46
N THR A 307 -13.02 3.43 -7.79
CA THR A 307 -12.38 4.74 -7.72
C THR A 307 -13.10 5.61 -6.71
N VAL A 308 -12.34 6.23 -5.80
CA VAL A 308 -12.85 7.22 -4.83
C VAL A 308 -11.89 8.40 -4.82
N LYS A 309 -12.36 9.56 -5.28
CA LYS A 309 -11.55 10.79 -5.40
C LYS A 309 -12.19 11.94 -4.66
N ARG A 310 -11.38 12.86 -4.12
CA ARG A 310 -11.87 14.15 -3.58
C ARG A 310 -13.09 13.99 -2.66
N SER A 311 -13.09 12.94 -1.85
CA SER A 311 -14.24 12.54 -1.03
C SER A 311 -13.92 12.66 0.45
N ARG A 312 -14.94 12.61 1.30
CA ARG A 312 -14.81 12.74 2.75
C ARG A 312 -15.45 11.56 3.45
N PHE A 313 -14.77 10.98 4.42
CA PHE A 313 -15.27 9.95 5.31
C PHE A 313 -15.25 10.50 6.73
N GLU A 314 -16.43 10.63 7.32
CA GLU A 314 -16.61 11.27 8.63
C GLU A 314 -17.47 10.39 9.52
N ASP A 315 -17.09 10.23 10.79
CA ASP A 315 -17.87 9.42 11.74
C ASP A 315 -18.13 8.00 11.21
N VAL A 316 -17.07 7.35 10.71
CA VAL A 316 -17.10 5.98 10.19
C VAL A 316 -16.26 5.01 11.02
N GLY A 317 -16.71 3.76 11.14
CA GLY A 317 -15.94 2.69 11.79
C GLY A 317 -14.76 2.25 10.92
N ALA A 318 -15.01 2.07 9.62
CA ALA A 318 -14.02 1.92 8.57
C ALA A 318 -14.40 2.76 7.35
N GLY A 319 -13.42 3.32 6.65
CA GLY A 319 -13.67 4.12 5.45
C GLY A 319 -14.01 3.24 4.24
N ILE A 320 -12.98 2.60 3.68
CA ILE A 320 -13.11 1.66 2.55
C ILE A 320 -12.56 0.31 2.97
N PHE A 321 -13.35 -0.75 2.81
CA PHE A 321 -13.02 -2.08 3.31
C PHE A 321 -13.13 -3.16 2.23
N THR A 322 -12.04 -3.87 1.98
CA THR A 322 -12.03 -5.17 1.30
C THR A 322 -10.99 -6.09 1.90
N ASN A 323 -11.41 -7.32 2.23
CA ASN A 323 -10.54 -8.43 2.55
C ASN A 323 -10.72 -9.60 1.56
N TYR A 324 -11.16 -9.32 0.33
CA TYR A 324 -11.33 -10.33 -0.73
C TYR A 324 -10.15 -10.32 -1.69
N SER A 325 -9.53 -11.48 -1.92
CA SER A 325 -8.36 -11.67 -2.80
C SER A 325 -8.60 -11.34 -4.27
N GLY A 326 -9.87 -11.42 -4.72
CA GLY A 326 -10.23 -11.07 -6.10
C GLY A 326 -10.44 -9.57 -6.33
N SER A 327 -10.48 -8.77 -5.25
CA SER A 327 -10.55 -7.31 -5.36
C SER A 327 -9.25 -6.80 -5.97
N ARG A 328 -9.33 -5.87 -6.92
CA ARG A 328 -8.12 -5.41 -7.63
C ARG A 328 -8.28 -4.03 -8.23
N GLY A 329 -7.16 -3.32 -8.39
CA GLY A 329 -7.10 -2.12 -9.23
C GLY A 329 -7.78 -0.89 -8.64
N PHE A 330 -7.92 -0.79 -7.32
CA PHE A 330 -8.58 0.39 -6.72
C PHE A 330 -7.73 1.65 -6.88
N TYR A 331 -8.38 2.81 -6.95
CA TYR A 331 -7.74 4.12 -6.93
C TYR A 331 -8.45 5.00 -5.90
N ILE A 332 -7.79 5.22 -4.77
CA ILE A 332 -8.33 5.98 -3.64
C ILE A 332 -7.41 7.18 -3.45
N ALA A 333 -7.88 8.36 -3.84
CA ALA A 333 -7.03 9.54 -3.88
C ALA A 333 -7.69 10.83 -3.43
N ASP A 334 -6.86 11.77 -3.00
CA ASP A 334 -7.25 13.15 -2.70
C ASP A 334 -8.42 13.25 -1.71
N SER A 335 -8.56 12.28 -0.80
CA SER A 335 -9.71 12.17 0.09
C SER A 335 -9.33 12.42 1.55
N HIS A 336 -10.31 12.86 2.34
CA HIS A 336 -10.18 13.03 3.78
C HIS A 336 -10.88 11.88 4.51
N PHE A 337 -10.18 11.25 5.44
CA PHE A 337 -10.71 10.26 6.35
C PHE A 337 -10.51 10.76 7.78
N VAL A 338 -11.60 11.01 8.50
CA VAL A 338 -11.56 11.41 9.90
C VAL A 338 -12.44 10.46 10.72
N GLY A 339 -11.78 9.63 11.52
CA GLY A 339 -12.43 8.66 12.39
C GLY A 339 -12.96 9.28 13.69
N ARG A 340 -13.50 8.41 14.53
CA ARG A 340 -14.22 8.73 15.79
C ARG A 340 -13.33 8.68 17.03
N ASN A 341 -12.06 8.31 16.87
CA ASN A 341 -11.13 8.21 17.98
C ASN A 341 -10.79 9.60 18.54
N ASP A 342 -10.11 9.63 19.69
CA ASP A 342 -9.79 10.87 20.40
C ASP A 342 -8.94 11.80 19.52
N PRO A 343 -9.41 13.01 19.18
CA PRO A 343 -8.68 13.92 18.31
C PRO A 343 -7.69 14.83 19.07
N GLU A 344 -7.68 14.81 20.40
CA GLU A 344 -6.93 15.75 21.23
C GLU A 344 -5.68 15.12 21.85
N HIS A 345 -5.61 13.80 21.91
CA HIS A 345 -4.53 13.07 22.58
C HIS A 345 -3.90 12.00 21.69
N LEU A 346 -2.58 11.89 21.74
CA LEU A 346 -1.90 10.67 21.31
C LEU A 346 -2.15 9.56 22.34
N ILE A 347 -2.78 8.46 21.91
CA ILE A 347 -3.16 7.35 22.78
C ILE A 347 -2.79 6.02 22.14
N GLY A 348 -1.88 5.27 22.78
CA GLY A 348 -1.65 3.86 22.46
C GLY A 348 -2.62 2.92 23.16
N TRP A 349 -2.74 1.69 22.64
CA TRP A 349 -3.76 0.75 23.08
C TRP A 349 -3.28 -0.37 24.03
N ARG A 350 -1.97 -0.49 24.24
CA ARG A 350 -1.37 -1.53 25.09
C ARG A 350 -0.07 -1.09 25.74
N GLY A 351 0.26 -1.68 26.89
CA GLY A 351 1.56 -1.57 27.53
C GLY A 351 1.63 -0.47 28.59
N GLU A 352 2.60 -0.64 29.50
CA GLU A 352 2.77 0.19 30.70
C GLU A 352 2.90 1.68 30.38
N LEU A 353 3.52 2.03 29.25
CA LEU A 353 3.66 3.41 28.77
C LEU A 353 2.31 4.14 28.65
N TRP A 354 1.25 3.42 28.26
CA TRP A 354 -0.08 4.01 28.04
C TRP A 354 -1.05 3.74 29.20
N GLU A 355 -0.86 2.63 29.93
CA GLU A 355 -1.66 2.29 31.12
C GLU A 355 -1.67 3.39 32.18
N GLN A 356 -0.59 4.17 32.30
CA GLN A 356 -0.47 5.26 33.25
C GLN A 356 -1.46 6.41 33.04
N PHE A 357 -2.05 6.54 31.84
CA PHE A 357 -3.06 7.56 31.53
C PHE A 357 -4.49 7.09 31.84
N ALA A 358 -4.67 5.86 32.32
CA ALA A 358 -5.99 5.35 32.68
C ALA A 358 -6.66 6.24 33.75
N GLY A 359 -7.79 6.86 33.39
CA GLY A 359 -8.55 7.76 34.26
C GLY A 359 -8.04 9.21 34.29
N VAL A 360 -6.90 9.53 33.67
CA VAL A 360 -6.44 10.91 33.47
C VAL A 360 -7.39 11.58 32.48
N GLU A 361 -7.95 12.74 32.82
CA GLU A 361 -8.93 13.46 31.99
C GLU A 361 -10.13 12.62 31.52
N ASN A 362 -10.50 11.58 32.29
CA ASN A 362 -11.54 10.59 31.95
C ASN A 362 -11.20 9.66 30.77
N GLN A 363 -9.93 9.57 30.38
CA GLN A 363 -9.47 8.61 29.39
C GLN A 363 -9.72 7.16 29.87
N ILE A 364 -10.11 6.30 28.94
CA ILE A 364 -10.34 4.87 29.16
C ILE A 364 -9.15 4.11 28.57
N PHE A 365 -8.60 3.15 29.33
CA PHE A 365 -7.55 2.26 28.85
C PHE A 365 -7.97 0.79 28.97
N PRO A 366 -7.82 -0.03 27.93
CA PRO A 366 -7.45 0.35 26.56
C PRO A 366 -8.52 1.28 25.93
N PRO A 367 -8.14 2.15 24.97
CA PRO A 367 -9.08 3.05 24.31
C PRO A 367 -10.15 2.26 23.56
N PRO A 368 -11.41 2.73 23.53
CA PRO A 368 -12.46 2.07 22.77
C PRO A 368 -12.14 2.13 21.26
N MET A 369 -12.32 1.01 20.58
CA MET A 369 -12.20 0.92 19.11
C MET A 369 -13.41 1.58 18.44
N ARG A 370 -13.42 2.91 18.33
CA ARG A 370 -14.54 3.65 17.70
C ARG A 370 -14.42 3.69 16.18
N SER A 371 -13.18 3.82 15.69
CA SER A 371 -12.83 3.67 14.29
C SER A 371 -11.64 2.73 14.16
N TYR A 372 -11.83 1.67 13.41
CA TYR A 372 -10.84 0.63 13.15
C TYR A 372 -9.83 1.09 12.11
N VAL A 373 -10.22 1.20 10.83
CA VAL A 373 -9.26 1.40 9.73
C VAL A 373 -9.80 2.35 8.67
N ALA A 374 -9.00 3.31 8.20
CA ALA A 374 -9.46 4.22 7.15
C ALA A 374 -9.58 3.49 5.80
N VAL A 375 -8.56 2.74 5.40
CA VAL A 375 -8.55 1.97 4.15
C VAL A 375 -7.95 0.59 4.38
N LYS A 376 -8.73 -0.48 4.16
CA LYS A 376 -8.24 -1.87 4.20
C LYS A 376 -8.42 -2.55 2.85
N LEU A 377 -7.33 -3.12 2.33
CA LEU A 377 -7.24 -3.63 0.96
C LEU A 377 -6.68 -5.06 0.93
N TYR A 378 -7.08 -5.83 -0.08
CA TYR A 378 -6.42 -7.09 -0.41
C TYR A 378 -6.62 -7.42 -1.89
N GLY A 379 -5.66 -8.15 -2.46
CA GLY A 379 -5.54 -8.39 -3.90
C GLY A 379 -4.64 -7.37 -4.61
N PRO A 380 -4.50 -7.43 -5.95
CA PRO A 380 -3.43 -6.73 -6.64
C PRO A 380 -3.76 -5.33 -7.17
N GLY A 381 -2.73 -4.51 -7.42
CA GLY A 381 -2.83 -3.34 -8.30
C GLY A 381 -3.51 -2.10 -7.69
N HIS A 382 -3.62 -2.03 -6.37
CA HIS A 382 -4.29 -0.91 -5.70
C HIS A 382 -3.37 0.31 -5.59
N ILE A 383 -3.97 1.51 -5.64
CA ILE A 383 -3.30 2.79 -5.35
C ILE A 383 -4.10 3.53 -4.27
N VAL A 384 -3.40 3.98 -3.22
CA VAL A 384 -3.90 4.89 -2.19
C VAL A 384 -2.96 6.09 -2.13
N ALA A 385 -3.40 7.23 -2.65
CA ALA A 385 -2.50 8.37 -2.88
C ALA A 385 -3.06 9.71 -2.43
N TYR A 386 -2.21 10.56 -1.84
CA TYR A 386 -2.59 11.95 -1.50
C TYR A 386 -3.83 12.04 -0.61
N ASN A 387 -4.02 11.11 0.33
CA ASN A 387 -5.13 11.19 1.29
C ASN A 387 -4.69 11.85 2.59
N TYR A 388 -5.62 12.50 3.28
CA TYR A 388 -5.47 12.92 4.66
C TYR A 388 -6.23 11.93 5.55
N ILE A 389 -5.56 11.32 6.53
CA ILE A 389 -6.15 10.31 7.40
C ILE A 389 -5.86 10.66 8.86
N ALA A 390 -6.91 10.73 9.68
CA ALA A 390 -6.78 11.01 11.11
C ALA A 390 -7.78 10.25 11.98
N ASN A 391 -7.38 9.97 13.23
CA ASN A 391 -8.25 9.48 14.31
C ASN A 391 -8.86 8.09 14.05
N PHE A 392 -8.07 7.18 13.50
CA PHE A 392 -8.39 5.74 13.37
C PHE A 392 -7.50 4.90 14.28
N HIS A 393 -7.79 3.61 14.43
CA HIS A 393 -6.81 2.71 15.02
C HIS A 393 -5.63 2.52 14.07
N ASP A 394 -5.93 2.16 12.82
CA ASP A 394 -4.96 2.11 11.72
C ASP A 394 -5.34 3.04 10.56
N GLY A 395 -4.34 3.50 9.81
CA GLY A 395 -4.56 4.29 8.60
C GLY A 395 -4.88 3.42 7.39
N ILE A 396 -3.86 2.86 6.76
CA ILE A 396 -3.95 2.06 5.53
C ILE A 396 -3.37 0.67 5.76
N ASN A 397 -4.13 -0.38 5.50
CA ASN A 397 -3.68 -1.75 5.70
C ASN A 397 -3.83 -2.55 4.41
N ILE A 398 -2.83 -3.39 4.13
CA ILE A 398 -3.05 -4.63 3.40
C ILE A 398 -3.61 -5.64 4.41
N GLU A 399 -4.63 -6.40 4.02
CA GLU A 399 -5.22 -7.40 4.89
C GLU A 399 -4.22 -8.52 5.21
N THR A 400 -4.04 -8.79 6.50
CA THR A 400 -3.46 -10.02 7.03
C THR A 400 -4.39 -11.21 6.76
N TYR A 401 -4.54 -11.57 5.48
CA TYR A 401 -5.55 -12.49 4.94
C TYR A 401 -5.40 -13.94 5.41
N GLY A 402 -4.26 -14.27 6.04
CA GLY A 402 -3.79 -15.64 6.21
C GLY A 402 -3.08 -16.12 4.94
N ASN A 403 -3.09 -17.43 4.70
CA ASN A 403 -2.54 -17.98 3.45
C ASN A 403 -3.22 -17.37 2.21
N PRO A 404 -2.46 -16.80 1.26
CA PRO A 404 -3.03 -16.33 0.00
C PRO A 404 -3.71 -17.47 -0.76
N ASP A 405 -4.79 -17.16 -1.50
CA ASP A 405 -5.53 -18.14 -2.29
C ASP A 405 -4.59 -18.98 -3.19
N GLY A 406 -4.86 -20.28 -3.28
CA GLY A 406 -4.00 -21.22 -4.02
C GLY A 406 -2.79 -21.73 -3.22
N SER A 407 -2.64 -21.35 -1.95
CA SER A 407 -1.66 -21.90 -1.01
C SER A 407 -2.35 -22.53 0.21
N THR A 408 -1.59 -23.21 1.08
CA THR A 408 -2.11 -23.95 2.23
C THR A 408 -1.23 -23.75 3.45
N ALA A 409 -1.86 -23.38 4.57
CA ALA A 409 -1.23 -23.28 5.88
C ALA A 409 -0.65 -24.64 6.35
N SER A 410 0.08 -24.64 7.46
CA SER A 410 0.50 -25.88 8.13
C SER A 410 -0.12 -25.98 9.51
N GLY A 411 -0.49 -27.18 9.94
CA GLY A 411 -1.01 -27.42 11.28
C GLY A 411 -1.58 -28.82 11.44
N PRO A 412 -1.92 -29.23 12.67
CA PRO A 412 -2.60 -30.49 12.92
C PRO A 412 -3.88 -30.58 12.08
N ASP A 413 -4.09 -31.72 11.41
CA ASP A 413 -5.24 -32.01 10.56
C ASP A 413 -5.48 -31.07 9.35
N ILE A 414 -4.54 -30.16 9.04
CA ILE A 414 -4.55 -29.39 7.79
C ILE A 414 -3.93 -30.24 6.67
N PRO A 415 -4.65 -30.53 5.57
CA PRO A 415 -4.09 -31.29 4.45
C PRO A 415 -2.84 -30.62 3.89
N ALA A 416 -1.84 -31.42 3.54
CA ALA A 416 -0.66 -30.91 2.84
C ALA A 416 -1.06 -30.30 1.50
N GLY A 417 -0.44 -29.18 1.14
CA GLY A 417 -0.72 -28.44 -0.08
C GLY A 417 0.39 -27.45 -0.42
N PRO A 418 0.25 -26.70 -1.52
CA PRO A 418 1.25 -25.73 -1.96
C PRO A 418 1.54 -24.67 -0.90
N LYS A 419 2.82 -24.33 -0.68
CA LYS A 419 3.24 -23.24 0.23
C LYS A 419 3.36 -21.89 -0.46
N TYR A 420 2.91 -21.81 -1.69
CA TYR A 420 2.88 -20.58 -2.47
C TYR A 420 1.70 -20.65 -3.44
N PRO A 421 1.05 -19.52 -3.79
CA PRO A 421 -0.07 -19.51 -4.73
C PRO A 421 0.24 -20.25 -6.02
N THR A 422 -0.58 -21.24 -6.35
CA THR A 422 -0.54 -21.88 -7.67
C THR A 422 -0.94 -20.91 -8.77
N ARG A 423 -0.52 -21.22 -10.00
CA ARG A 423 -0.68 -20.33 -11.16
C ARG A 423 -2.10 -19.82 -11.38
N ASP A 424 -3.11 -20.65 -11.12
CA ASP A 424 -4.53 -20.31 -11.29
C ASP A 424 -5.02 -19.19 -10.36
N TYR A 425 -4.25 -18.84 -9.32
CA TYR A 425 -4.58 -17.82 -8.33
C TYR A 425 -3.65 -16.61 -8.35
N TRP A 426 -2.74 -16.52 -9.34
CA TRP A 426 -1.78 -15.42 -9.40
C TRP A 426 -2.42 -14.04 -9.58
N ASP A 427 -3.60 -13.98 -10.19
CA ASP A 427 -4.39 -12.76 -10.36
C ASP A 427 -5.09 -12.30 -9.07
N ARG A 428 -4.91 -13.05 -7.96
CA ARG A 428 -5.44 -12.77 -6.63
C ARG A 428 -4.37 -12.50 -5.58
N ARG A 429 -3.08 -12.54 -5.97
CA ARG A 429 -1.98 -12.24 -5.05
C ARG A 429 -2.00 -10.76 -4.67
N PRO A 430 -1.71 -10.39 -3.42
CA PRO A 430 -1.55 -9.00 -3.00
C PRO A 430 -0.19 -8.47 -3.49
N VAL A 431 -0.10 -8.15 -4.78
CA VAL A 431 1.10 -7.63 -5.46
C VAL A 431 0.82 -6.28 -6.12
N ALA A 432 1.87 -5.52 -6.44
CA ALA A 432 1.78 -4.24 -7.11
C ALA A 432 0.82 -3.24 -6.41
N ILE A 433 1.03 -2.98 -5.12
CA ILE A 433 0.19 -2.05 -4.33
C ILE A 433 1.00 -0.80 -3.99
N ASP A 434 0.40 0.37 -4.20
CA ASP A 434 1.06 1.67 -4.04
C ASP A 434 0.39 2.53 -2.98
N PHE A 435 1.15 2.95 -1.98
CA PHE A 435 0.73 3.93 -0.98
C PHE A 435 1.68 5.13 -1.03
N TYR A 436 1.24 6.29 -1.53
CA TYR A 436 2.14 7.43 -1.65
C TYR A 436 1.52 8.82 -1.50
N GLY A 437 2.32 9.78 -1.03
CA GLY A 437 1.87 11.16 -0.85
C GLY A 437 0.79 11.31 0.22
N ASN A 438 0.50 10.29 1.03
CA ASN A 438 -0.51 10.40 2.07
C ASN A 438 0.05 11.18 3.27
N TYR A 439 -0.83 11.94 3.92
CA TYR A 439 -0.60 12.51 5.23
C TYR A 439 -1.49 11.78 6.24
N ILE A 440 -0.87 11.04 7.15
CA ILE A 440 -1.56 10.28 8.20
C ILE A 440 -1.12 10.83 9.55
N THR A 441 -2.08 11.11 10.42
CA THR A 441 -1.81 11.56 11.78
C THR A 441 -2.74 10.93 12.80
N ASN A 442 -2.27 10.77 14.04
CA ASN A 442 -3.10 10.34 15.17
C ASN A 442 -3.86 9.02 14.92
N SER A 443 -3.12 7.99 14.52
CA SER A 443 -3.62 6.61 14.55
C SER A 443 -3.29 6.00 15.92
N HIS A 444 -4.12 5.12 16.49
CA HIS A 444 -3.83 4.49 17.79
C HIS A 444 -2.86 3.30 17.72
N ASP A 445 -2.65 2.69 16.55
CA ASP A 445 -1.60 1.71 16.28
C ASP A 445 -0.81 2.13 15.04
N ASN A 446 -0.96 1.46 13.90
CA ASN A 446 -0.05 1.63 12.78
C ASN A 446 -0.66 2.55 11.70
N PRO A 447 0.03 3.61 11.25
CA PRO A 447 -0.48 4.44 10.15
C PRO A 447 -0.54 3.68 8.83
N ILE A 448 0.42 2.79 8.57
CA ILE A 448 0.44 1.92 7.39
C ILE A 448 0.88 0.51 7.80
N GLU A 449 0.10 -0.50 7.40
CA GLU A 449 0.45 -1.92 7.51
C GLU A 449 0.62 -2.54 6.12
N ALA A 450 1.81 -3.06 5.84
CA ALA A 450 2.11 -3.83 4.63
C ALA A 450 1.80 -5.33 4.78
N ASP A 451 1.05 -5.67 5.83
CA ASP A 451 0.80 -7.03 6.30
C ASP A 451 0.07 -7.88 5.25
N GLY A 452 0.53 -9.11 5.06
CA GLY A 452 0.00 -9.98 4.03
C GLY A 452 0.39 -9.58 2.60
N GLY A 453 1.08 -8.46 2.39
CA GLY A 453 1.60 -8.04 1.08
C GLY A 453 2.69 -9.00 0.57
N MET A 454 2.71 -9.28 -0.74
CA MET A 454 3.68 -10.17 -1.38
C MET A 454 4.80 -9.38 -2.06
N HIS A 455 4.68 -9.12 -3.36
CA HIS A 455 5.74 -8.60 -4.20
C HIS A 455 5.41 -7.19 -4.67
N ASN A 456 6.44 -6.35 -4.81
CA ASN A 456 6.33 -5.00 -5.36
C ASN A 456 5.28 -4.13 -4.66
N ILE A 457 5.26 -4.18 -3.33
CA ILE A 457 4.50 -3.25 -2.50
C ILE A 457 5.33 -1.98 -2.36
N ARG A 458 4.79 -0.81 -2.69
CA ARG A 458 5.55 0.43 -2.86
C ARG A 458 4.94 1.53 -2.00
N ILE A 459 5.56 1.76 -0.84
CA ILE A 459 5.12 2.72 0.17
C ILE A 459 6.09 3.90 0.15
N MET A 460 5.68 4.99 -0.50
CA MET A 460 6.61 6.04 -0.93
C MET A 460 6.14 7.43 -0.58
N ASN A 461 7.02 8.32 -0.12
CA ASN A 461 6.70 9.74 0.09
C ASN A 461 5.44 9.95 0.96
N ASN A 462 5.28 9.25 2.07
CA ASN A 462 4.20 9.51 3.04
C ASN A 462 4.73 10.33 4.23
N LEU A 463 3.88 11.19 4.79
CA LEU A 463 4.12 11.92 6.02
C LEU A 463 3.29 11.29 7.14
N LEU A 464 3.97 10.72 8.13
CA LEU A 464 3.39 9.93 9.20
C LEU A 464 3.76 10.58 10.54
N ILE A 465 2.83 11.28 11.20
CA ILE A 465 3.12 11.98 12.45
C ILE A 465 2.13 11.62 13.56
N ASN A 466 2.58 11.61 14.80
CA ASN A 466 1.74 11.31 15.97
C ASN A 466 1.15 9.89 15.88
N HIS A 467 2.00 8.87 16.04
CA HIS A 467 1.55 7.49 16.12
C HIS A 467 2.17 6.83 17.34
N PRO A 468 1.39 6.32 18.31
CA PRO A 468 1.90 5.75 19.55
C PRO A 468 2.63 4.41 19.33
N SER A 469 2.61 3.89 18.10
CA SER A 469 3.17 2.62 17.68
C SER A 469 3.99 2.81 16.38
N HIS A 470 4.23 1.73 15.65
CA HIS A 470 5.29 1.63 14.65
C HIS A 470 4.82 2.10 13.28
N ALA A 471 5.38 3.19 12.75
CA ALA A 471 5.00 3.71 11.44
C ALA A 471 5.24 2.72 10.27
N PHE A 472 6.25 1.86 10.39
CA PHE A 472 6.69 0.95 9.34
C PHE A 472 6.36 -0.52 9.70
N CYS A 473 5.11 -0.94 9.50
CA CYS A 473 4.62 -2.25 9.93
C CYS A 473 4.63 -3.30 8.79
N ASN A 474 5.21 -4.48 9.07
CA ASN A 474 5.31 -5.64 8.17
C ASN A 474 5.10 -6.94 8.97
N GLN A 475 3.86 -7.32 9.25
CA GLN A 475 3.48 -8.43 10.15
C GLN A 475 2.44 -9.42 9.58
N PRO A 476 2.78 -10.22 8.55
CA PRO A 476 4.09 -10.29 7.91
C PRO A 476 4.10 -9.88 6.43
N ALA A 477 5.28 -9.54 5.92
CA ALA A 477 5.54 -9.45 4.48
C ALA A 477 5.84 -10.84 3.88
N LEU A 478 5.20 -11.20 2.77
CA LEU A 478 5.12 -12.56 2.22
C LEU A 478 6.09 -12.85 1.06
N GLY A 479 7.21 -12.13 0.98
CA GLY A 479 8.27 -12.44 0.01
C GLY A 479 8.85 -11.26 -0.76
N GLY A 480 8.29 -10.05 -0.65
CA GLY A 480 8.92 -8.81 -1.13
C GLY A 480 9.25 -8.72 -2.64
N PRO A 481 9.81 -7.61 -3.11
CA PRO A 481 10.18 -6.45 -2.30
C PRO A 481 8.94 -5.71 -1.79
N VAL A 482 8.92 -5.44 -0.48
CA VAL A 482 8.09 -4.41 0.15
C VAL A 482 8.98 -3.21 0.36
N TYR A 483 8.76 -2.16 -0.41
CA TYR A 483 9.55 -0.94 -0.42
C TYR A 483 8.95 0.11 0.52
N TRP A 484 9.77 0.63 1.41
CA TRP A 484 9.55 1.85 2.18
C TRP A 484 10.55 2.90 1.69
N ILE A 485 10.07 3.91 0.94
CA ILE A 485 10.93 4.87 0.26
C ILE A 485 10.54 6.31 0.63
N ARG A 486 11.48 7.13 1.09
CA ARG A 486 11.24 8.57 1.29
C ARG A 486 10.04 8.92 2.17
N ASN A 487 9.70 8.04 3.12
CA ASN A 487 8.69 8.35 4.13
C ASN A 487 9.32 9.14 5.27
N ILE A 488 8.55 10.04 5.84
CA ILE A 488 8.90 10.79 7.06
C ILE A 488 8.01 10.29 8.18
N ALA A 489 8.62 9.89 9.29
CA ALA A 489 7.88 9.41 10.46
C ALA A 489 8.36 10.09 11.75
N TYR A 490 7.44 10.75 12.46
CA TYR A 490 7.74 11.59 13.63
C TYR A 490 6.74 11.39 14.77
N HIS A 491 7.22 11.47 16.01
CA HIS A 491 6.47 11.22 17.23
C HIS A 491 5.91 9.79 17.29
N LEU A 492 6.81 8.84 17.56
CA LEU A 492 6.58 7.40 17.60
C LEU A 492 7.09 6.76 18.92
N PRO A 493 6.43 7.03 20.05
CA PRO A 493 6.91 6.59 21.37
C PRO A 493 6.87 5.10 21.61
N GLY A 494 6.22 4.33 20.73
CA GLY A 494 6.28 2.88 20.72
C GLY A 494 7.42 2.28 19.89
N GLY A 495 8.18 3.10 19.17
CA GLY A 495 9.19 2.67 18.20
C GLY A 495 8.74 2.89 16.75
N SER A 496 9.67 2.79 15.79
CA SER A 496 9.41 3.12 14.38
C SER A 496 8.96 1.94 13.51
N THR A 497 9.54 0.76 13.71
CA THR A 497 9.48 -0.33 12.72
C THR A 497 9.08 -1.63 13.38
N ARG A 498 8.08 -2.32 12.81
CA ARG A 498 7.61 -3.60 13.33
C ARG A 498 7.70 -4.66 12.23
N ILE A 499 8.52 -5.66 12.43
CA ILE A 499 8.69 -6.78 11.49
C ILE A 499 8.71 -8.09 12.29
N THR A 500 7.81 -9.02 11.94
CA THR A 500 7.64 -10.28 12.68
C THR A 500 7.31 -11.47 11.77
N ALA A 501 7.18 -12.65 12.37
CA ALA A 501 6.73 -13.89 11.73
C ALA A 501 7.55 -14.31 10.50
N GLY A 502 8.84 -13.97 10.51
CA GLY A 502 9.78 -14.32 9.44
C GLY A 502 9.60 -13.51 8.15
N SER A 503 8.92 -12.36 8.22
CA SER A 503 8.69 -11.46 7.09
C SER A 503 9.91 -11.35 6.17
N ALA A 504 9.69 -11.56 4.88
CA ALA A 504 10.75 -11.68 3.90
C ALA A 504 10.70 -10.56 2.86
N GLY A 505 11.88 -10.02 2.53
CA GLY A 505 12.06 -9.11 1.39
C GLY A 505 11.60 -7.68 1.65
N VAL A 506 11.94 -7.11 2.80
CA VAL A 506 11.55 -5.72 3.14
C VAL A 506 12.73 -4.77 2.92
N VAL A 507 12.48 -3.65 2.26
CA VAL A 507 13.50 -2.72 1.81
C VAL A 507 13.17 -1.30 2.27
N PHE A 508 14.11 -0.65 2.97
CA PHE A 508 13.98 0.69 3.54
C PHE A 508 15.01 1.61 2.93
N TYR A 509 14.58 2.48 2.01
CA TYR A 509 15.48 3.40 1.30
C TYR A 509 15.11 4.86 1.50
N ASN A 510 16.09 5.69 1.86
CA ASN A 510 15.92 7.14 1.96
C ASN A 510 14.75 7.56 2.89
N ASN A 511 14.45 6.88 3.99
CA ASN A 511 13.42 7.33 4.93
C ASN A 511 14.01 8.26 6.00
N THR A 512 13.21 9.19 6.53
CA THR A 512 13.55 9.96 7.73
C THR A 512 12.73 9.45 8.90
N ILE A 513 13.38 8.76 9.83
CA ILE A 513 12.75 8.02 10.92
C ILE A 513 13.20 8.65 12.25
N LEU A 514 12.28 9.33 12.93
CA LEU A 514 12.55 10.02 14.19
C LEU A 514 12.10 9.20 15.40
N SER A 515 12.49 7.93 15.43
CA SER A 515 12.32 6.98 16.55
C SER A 515 13.21 5.75 16.34
N GLU A 516 13.35 4.92 17.36
CA GLU A 516 14.17 3.71 17.38
C GLU A 516 13.64 2.63 16.43
N THR A 517 14.54 1.91 15.77
CA THR A 517 14.20 0.72 14.96
C THR A 517 14.57 -0.53 15.74
N SER A 518 13.59 -1.40 15.97
CA SER A 518 13.75 -2.67 16.69
C SER A 518 13.00 -3.77 15.97
N ILE A 519 13.74 -4.74 15.42
CA ILE A 519 13.20 -5.79 14.57
C ILE A 519 13.36 -7.14 15.25
N ALA A 520 12.23 -7.79 15.51
CA ALA A 520 12.18 -9.08 16.18
C ALA A 520 12.62 -10.24 15.28
N GLY A 521 12.34 -10.19 13.99
CA GLY A 521 12.75 -11.25 13.06
C GLY A 521 12.37 -10.95 11.62
N ALA A 522 13.37 -10.72 10.77
CA ALA A 522 13.20 -10.48 9.34
C ALA A 522 14.13 -11.35 8.50
N SER A 523 13.68 -11.74 7.32
CA SER A 523 14.49 -12.41 6.30
C SER A 523 14.71 -11.46 5.12
N ASN A 524 15.90 -11.44 4.54
CA ASN A 524 16.18 -10.69 3.32
C ASN A 524 15.80 -9.19 3.42
N ALA A 525 16.22 -8.53 4.50
CA ALA A 525 15.84 -7.14 4.79
C ALA A 525 17.01 -6.18 4.55
N HIS A 526 16.72 -5.00 3.98
CA HIS A 526 17.76 -4.07 3.53
C HIS A 526 17.50 -2.61 3.89
N TRP A 527 18.50 -1.91 4.43
CA TRP A 527 18.44 -0.47 4.77
C TRP A 527 19.53 0.32 4.05
N ARG A 528 19.15 1.35 3.28
CA ARG A 528 20.09 2.29 2.66
C ARG A 528 19.60 3.73 2.77
N ASN A 529 20.53 4.67 2.95
CA ASN A 529 20.26 6.11 2.90
C ASN A 529 19.23 6.62 3.93
N ASN A 530 18.88 5.87 4.97
CA ASN A 530 17.89 6.32 5.95
C ASN A 530 18.52 7.24 6.99
N LEU A 531 17.72 8.09 7.61
CA LEU A 531 18.04 8.79 8.84
C LEU A 531 17.28 8.13 10.00
N PHE A 532 17.99 7.80 11.07
CA PHE A 532 17.44 7.28 12.32
C PHE A 532 17.82 8.21 13.47
N LEU A 533 16.84 8.93 14.03
CA LEU A 533 17.04 9.83 15.16
C LEU A 533 16.08 9.47 16.29
N GLY A 534 16.60 8.87 17.35
CA GLY A 534 15.78 8.32 18.43
C GLY A 534 14.97 9.36 19.20
N GLU A 535 13.86 8.91 19.77
CA GLU A 535 13.08 9.64 20.77
C GLU A 535 13.13 8.94 22.14
N GLU A 536 14.13 8.11 22.39
CA GLU A 536 14.30 7.34 23.62
C GLU A 536 13.16 6.35 23.92
N SER A 537 12.50 5.81 22.89
CA SER A 537 11.50 4.74 23.07
C SER A 537 12.14 3.40 23.46
N GLN A 538 13.42 3.19 23.11
CA GLN A 538 14.25 2.05 23.50
C GLN A 538 15.72 2.53 23.68
N ASP A 539 16.58 1.69 24.27
CA ASP A 539 18.00 2.03 24.42
C ASP A 539 18.73 2.06 23.07
N ALA A 540 18.65 0.98 22.29
CA ALA A 540 19.29 0.88 20.99
C ALA A 540 18.56 1.73 19.94
N ILE A 541 19.30 2.55 19.19
CA ILE A 541 18.75 3.29 18.04
C ILE A 541 18.40 2.33 16.89
N PHE A 542 19.16 1.24 16.79
CA PHE A 542 19.02 0.25 15.73
C PHE A 542 19.34 -1.15 16.25
N SER A 543 18.31 -1.97 16.40
CA SER A 543 18.41 -3.38 16.79
C SER A 543 17.71 -4.25 15.75
N VAL A 544 18.45 -5.19 15.16
CA VAL A 544 17.94 -6.06 14.09
C VAL A 544 18.22 -7.52 14.39
N THR A 545 17.16 -8.32 14.44
CA THR A 545 17.26 -9.78 14.34
C THR A 545 16.97 -10.20 12.90
N SER A 546 18.03 -10.60 12.20
CA SER A 546 17.96 -11.18 10.87
C SER A 546 17.95 -12.71 10.95
N LEU A 547 17.00 -13.32 10.24
CA LEU A 547 16.86 -14.77 10.10
C LEU A 547 17.64 -15.30 8.87
N THR A 548 18.35 -14.41 8.18
CA THR A 548 19.18 -14.73 7.01
C THR A 548 20.51 -14.01 7.12
N ASP A 549 21.59 -14.59 6.59
CA ASP A 549 22.91 -13.96 6.60
C ASP A 549 23.09 -12.89 5.51
N TYR A 550 22.12 -12.78 4.59
CA TYR A 550 22.12 -11.82 3.47
C TYR A 550 21.22 -10.59 3.68
N SER A 551 20.69 -10.36 4.88
CA SER A 551 20.14 -9.04 5.23
C SER A 551 21.27 -8.03 5.41
N THR A 552 21.05 -6.77 5.03
CA THR A 552 22.15 -5.78 5.01
C THR A 552 21.72 -4.37 5.37
N SER A 553 22.58 -3.62 6.04
CA SER A 553 22.39 -2.20 6.33
C SER A 553 23.65 -1.43 5.94
N ASP A 554 23.53 -0.31 5.22
CA ASP A 554 24.67 0.56 4.90
C ASP A 554 24.25 1.97 4.48
N PHE A 555 25.18 2.94 4.49
CA PHE A 555 24.92 4.33 4.09
C PHE A 555 23.74 4.97 4.85
N ASN A 556 23.61 4.76 6.15
CA ASN A 556 22.56 5.39 6.97
C ASN A 556 23.14 6.51 7.85
N GLY A 557 22.29 7.42 8.29
CA GLY A 557 22.60 8.42 9.31
C GLY A 557 21.99 8.02 10.64
N PHE A 558 22.79 7.94 11.70
CA PHE A 558 22.33 7.56 13.02
C PHE A 558 22.57 8.65 14.05
N ARG A 559 21.58 8.83 14.93
CA ARG A 559 21.74 9.54 16.19
C ARG A 559 21.42 8.58 17.35
N PRO A 560 22.44 7.91 17.92
CA PRO A 560 22.29 7.07 19.10
C PRO A 560 21.73 7.82 20.31
N ASN A 561 20.99 7.10 21.16
CA ASN A 561 20.51 7.66 22.42
C ASN A 561 21.70 7.90 23.38
N PRO A 562 21.86 9.12 23.96
CA PRO A 562 23.05 9.47 24.74
C PRO A 562 23.35 8.56 25.94
N ALA A 563 22.31 7.96 26.55
CA ALA A 563 22.43 7.08 27.71
C ALA A 563 22.59 5.59 27.36
N ALA A 564 22.50 5.22 26.08
CA ALA A 564 22.53 3.84 25.64
C ALA A 564 23.93 3.23 25.86
N THR A 565 24.00 2.14 26.62
CA THR A 565 25.23 1.35 26.75
C THR A 565 25.41 0.36 25.58
N LYS A 566 24.32 0.09 24.86
CA LYS A 566 24.25 -0.71 23.64
C LYS A 566 23.38 0.06 22.65
N ALA A 567 24.03 0.86 21.80
CA ALA A 567 23.32 1.69 20.83
C ALA A 567 22.89 0.91 19.59
N PHE A 568 23.64 -0.16 19.27
CA PHE A 568 23.45 -0.96 18.08
C PHE A 568 23.45 -2.45 18.41
N GLU A 569 22.54 -3.19 17.79
CA GLU A 569 22.46 -4.64 17.92
C GLU A 569 22.18 -5.28 16.57
N TRP A 570 22.88 -6.38 16.29
CA TRP A 570 22.63 -7.20 15.10
C TRP A 570 22.74 -8.68 15.46
N ARG A 571 21.68 -9.42 15.18
CA ARG A 571 21.63 -10.88 15.31
C ARG A 571 21.45 -11.52 13.96
N SER A 572 22.27 -12.51 13.63
CA SER A 572 22.17 -13.22 12.35
C SER A 572 22.78 -14.63 12.40
N PRO A 573 22.48 -15.49 11.42
CA PRO A 573 23.15 -16.79 11.29
C PRO A 573 24.66 -16.64 11.11
N ALA A 574 25.43 -17.63 11.61
CA ALA A 574 26.89 -17.66 11.51
C ALA A 574 27.41 -18.03 10.10
N ALA A 575 26.57 -18.68 9.31
CA ALA A 575 26.88 -19.18 7.98
C ALA A 575 25.61 -19.13 7.12
N ALA A 576 25.80 -19.20 5.79
CA ALA A 576 24.71 -19.25 4.82
C ALA A 576 23.78 -20.43 5.09
N SER A 577 22.59 -20.12 5.60
CA SER A 577 21.49 -21.05 5.75
C SER A 577 20.17 -20.31 5.69
N LEU A 578 19.15 -20.99 5.16
CA LEU A 578 17.77 -20.54 5.35
C LEU A 578 17.37 -20.82 6.80
N ALA A 579 16.68 -19.87 7.41
CA ALA A 579 16.11 -20.10 8.73
C ALA A 579 15.06 -21.21 8.71
N ASP A 580 15.18 -22.15 9.65
CA ASP A 580 14.05 -22.99 10.04
C ASP A 580 13.23 -22.26 11.09
N ILE A 581 12.37 -21.35 10.65
CA ILE A 581 11.52 -20.56 11.56
C ILE A 581 10.42 -21.40 12.24
N THR A 582 10.34 -22.71 11.95
CA THR A 582 9.46 -23.63 12.68
C THR A 582 10.15 -24.27 13.87
N ASP A 583 11.48 -24.19 13.96
CA ASP A 583 12.24 -24.54 15.15
C ASP A 583 12.09 -23.42 16.20
N PRO A 584 11.43 -23.66 17.35
CA PRO A 584 11.25 -22.65 18.39
C PRO A 584 12.59 -22.21 19.00
N ASP A 585 13.66 -22.98 18.83
CA ASP A 585 14.99 -22.68 19.34
C ASP A 585 15.90 -22.02 18.29
N TYR A 586 15.41 -21.75 17.06
CA TYR A 586 16.22 -21.21 15.97
C TYR A 586 16.90 -19.88 16.34
N GLU A 587 16.17 -18.96 16.97
CA GLU A 587 16.71 -17.66 17.36
C GLU A 587 17.85 -17.76 18.38
N ALA A 588 17.87 -18.82 19.20
CA ALA A 588 18.95 -19.06 20.17
C ALA A 588 20.27 -19.45 19.50
N GLN A 589 20.23 -19.83 18.21
CA GLN A 589 21.40 -20.21 17.41
C GLN A 589 22.05 -19.01 16.70
N LEU A 590 21.38 -17.84 16.71
CA LEU A 590 21.88 -16.63 16.06
C LEU A 590 23.08 -16.06 16.81
N GLN A 591 24.08 -15.61 16.05
CA GLN A 591 25.19 -14.85 16.61
C GLN A 591 24.70 -13.45 16.93
N SER A 592 25.00 -12.96 18.13
CA SER A 592 24.62 -11.63 18.59
C SER A 592 25.82 -10.70 18.64
N ILE A 593 25.64 -9.50 18.10
CA ILE A 593 26.58 -8.39 18.17
C ILE A 593 25.86 -7.26 18.87
N GLU A 594 26.49 -6.73 19.92
CA GLU A 594 26.04 -5.55 20.64
C GLU A 594 27.21 -4.57 20.67
N ALA A 595 26.94 -3.30 20.38
CA ALA A 595 27.97 -2.27 20.31
C ALA A 595 27.48 -0.94 20.88
N ALA A 596 28.37 -0.24 21.56
CA ALA A 596 28.06 1.09 22.10
C ALA A 596 28.21 2.19 21.05
N THR A 597 29.01 1.95 20.00
CA THR A 597 29.33 2.96 18.98
C THR A 597 29.13 2.41 17.57
N LEU A 598 28.84 3.29 16.61
CA LEU A 598 28.73 2.93 15.20
C LEU A 598 30.02 2.29 14.67
N ALA A 599 31.19 2.82 15.03
CA ALA A 599 32.47 2.28 14.56
C ALA A 599 32.72 0.84 15.03
N GLU A 600 32.39 0.53 16.29
CA GLU A 600 32.48 -0.82 16.83
C GLU A 600 31.45 -1.74 16.15
N TYR A 601 30.21 -1.28 16.02
CA TYR A 601 29.14 -1.99 15.33
C TYR A 601 29.56 -2.39 13.90
N SER A 602 30.04 -1.43 13.10
CA SER A 602 30.42 -1.68 11.71
C SER A 602 31.63 -2.60 11.58
N THR A 603 32.55 -2.55 12.55
CA THR A 603 33.71 -3.45 12.59
C THR A 603 33.31 -4.88 12.90
N LEU A 604 32.44 -5.08 13.90
CA LEU A 604 32.04 -6.41 14.36
C LEU A 604 31.03 -7.07 13.41
N SER A 605 30.04 -6.33 12.94
CA SER A 605 28.96 -6.86 12.10
C SER A 605 29.27 -6.85 10.61
N GLY A 606 30.17 -5.96 10.18
CA GLY A 606 30.39 -5.67 8.77
C GLY A 606 29.29 -4.86 8.10
N GLN A 607 28.23 -4.50 8.82
CA GLN A 607 27.15 -3.61 8.37
C GLN A 607 27.57 -2.14 8.52
N ASP A 608 26.84 -1.21 7.91
CA ASP A 608 26.93 0.24 8.15
C ASP A 608 28.36 0.79 8.10
N ARG A 609 29.17 0.30 7.17
CA ARG A 609 30.58 0.73 7.02
C ARG A 609 30.71 2.12 6.42
N ASN A 610 29.70 2.55 5.67
CA ASN A 610 29.63 3.86 5.03
C ASN A 610 28.59 4.78 5.72
N SER A 611 28.06 4.34 6.86
CA SER A 611 27.09 5.10 7.65
C SER A 611 27.78 6.18 8.49
N THR A 612 27.04 7.22 8.86
CA THR A 612 27.57 8.39 9.58
C THR A 612 26.74 8.74 10.80
N LEU A 613 27.34 9.47 11.74
CA LEU A 613 26.62 10.05 12.87
C LEU A 613 26.02 11.40 12.49
N VAL A 614 24.80 11.65 12.93
CA VAL A 614 24.05 12.90 12.74
C VAL A 614 23.43 13.36 14.07
N ASP A 615 22.90 14.57 14.12
CA ASP A 615 22.07 15.07 15.22
C ASP A 615 20.89 15.89 14.69
N TYR A 616 19.99 16.35 15.56
CA TYR A 616 18.80 17.13 15.18
C TYR A 616 19.12 18.51 14.58
N ASP A 617 20.38 18.98 14.67
CA ASP A 617 20.82 20.24 14.09
C ASP A 617 20.83 20.24 12.56
N ILE A 618 20.72 19.06 11.93
CA ILE A 618 20.60 18.90 10.48
C ILE A 618 19.29 19.46 9.91
N PHE A 619 18.22 19.56 10.70
CA PHE A 619 16.89 19.94 10.20
C PHE A 619 16.61 21.43 10.33
N VAL A 620 15.82 21.98 9.40
CA VAL A 620 15.40 23.40 9.44
C VAL A 620 14.59 23.70 10.71
N ASN A 621 13.58 22.89 11.04
CA ASN A 621 12.82 23.02 12.28
C ASN A 621 12.13 21.70 12.67
N VAL A 622 12.84 20.84 13.42
CA VAL A 622 12.25 19.62 13.98
C VAL A 622 12.64 19.51 15.44
N PRO A 623 11.70 19.67 16.39
CA PRO A 623 11.98 19.48 17.81
C PRO A 623 12.35 18.03 18.11
N GLN A 624 13.40 17.82 18.90
CA GLN A 624 13.69 16.51 19.48
C GLN A 624 12.64 16.20 20.54
N LEU A 625 12.03 15.02 20.45
CA LEU A 625 11.10 14.49 21.44
C LEU A 625 11.77 13.43 22.33
N SER A 626 11.12 13.10 23.44
CA SER A 626 11.50 11.99 24.32
C SER A 626 10.25 11.27 24.81
N ALA A 627 10.16 9.97 24.51
CA ALA A 627 9.12 9.06 24.99
C ALA A 627 9.14 8.91 26.53
N LYS A 628 10.25 9.29 27.19
CA LYS A 628 10.36 9.34 28.65
C LYS A 628 9.73 10.59 29.27
N ASN A 629 9.46 11.63 28.46
CA ASN A 629 8.82 12.85 28.95
C ASN A 629 7.30 12.70 28.93
N VAL A 630 6.75 12.18 30.04
CA VAL A 630 5.32 11.92 30.22
C VAL A 630 4.45 13.17 29.98
N ASP A 631 4.94 14.36 30.35
CA ASP A 631 4.18 15.62 30.22
C ASP A 631 3.89 16.02 28.76
N THR A 632 4.68 15.51 27.80
CA THR A 632 4.53 15.82 26.38
C THR A 632 4.17 14.59 25.54
N LEU A 633 4.00 13.43 26.16
CA LEU A 633 3.85 12.15 25.48
C LEU A 633 2.53 12.04 24.72
N GLN A 634 1.46 12.68 25.21
CA GLN A 634 0.14 12.69 24.57
C GLN A 634 -0.05 13.88 23.60
N ASN A 635 0.96 14.72 23.40
CA ASN A 635 0.82 15.89 22.53
C ASN A 635 0.66 15.49 21.07
N LEU A 636 -0.22 16.19 20.36
CA LEU A 636 -0.31 16.11 18.91
C LEU A 636 0.46 17.28 18.29
N TYR A 637 1.35 16.97 17.35
CA TYR A 637 2.14 17.96 16.62
C TYR A 637 1.52 18.21 15.25
N ASP A 638 1.42 19.48 14.87
CA ASP A 638 0.95 19.88 13.54
C ASP A 638 2.09 19.83 12.53
N ALA A 639 1.87 19.15 11.40
CA ALA A 639 2.79 19.10 10.28
C ALA A 639 3.24 20.49 9.82
N ASP A 640 2.34 21.47 9.80
CA ASP A 640 2.62 22.84 9.33
C ASP A 640 3.59 23.60 10.26
N SER A 641 3.78 23.10 11.49
CA SER A 641 4.75 23.64 12.46
C SER A 641 6.14 23.02 12.36
N LEU A 642 6.30 21.97 11.54
CA LEU A 642 7.53 21.20 11.39
C LEU A 642 8.18 21.47 10.02
N ASP A 643 9.51 21.40 9.96
CA ASP A 643 10.27 21.53 8.72
C ASP A 643 11.45 20.55 8.70
N PHE A 644 11.19 19.39 8.07
CA PHE A 644 12.09 18.26 7.94
C PHE A 644 13.19 18.45 6.87
N ARG A 645 13.23 19.60 6.18
CA ARG A 645 14.29 19.87 5.21
C ARG A 645 15.65 19.92 5.89
N LEU A 646 16.69 19.52 5.17
CA LEU A 646 18.07 19.67 5.62
C LEU A 646 18.49 21.15 5.60
N ARG A 647 19.26 21.57 6.60
CA ARG A 647 19.93 22.88 6.64
C ARG A 647 21.21 22.86 5.81
N GLU A 648 21.64 24.04 5.38
CA GLU A 648 22.94 24.21 4.73
C GLU A 648 24.06 23.67 5.63
N GLY A 649 24.93 22.82 5.06
CA GLY A 649 26.04 22.20 5.79
C GLY A 649 25.65 21.05 6.71
N ALA A 650 24.40 20.57 6.67
CA ALA A 650 23.98 19.38 7.40
C ALA A 650 24.87 18.18 7.07
N SER A 651 25.22 17.39 8.09
CA SER A 651 26.09 16.21 7.94
C SER A 651 25.46 15.08 7.12
N ALA A 652 24.15 15.15 6.87
CA ALA A 652 23.40 14.23 6.02
C ALA A 652 23.57 14.51 4.52
N ILE A 653 24.10 15.67 4.14
CA ILE A 653 24.26 16.08 2.74
C ILE A 653 25.41 15.32 2.06
N ASP A 654 25.18 14.84 0.84
CA ASP A 654 26.15 14.12 0.01
C ASP A 654 26.73 12.87 0.69
N LYS A 655 25.91 12.12 1.44
CA LYS A 655 26.33 10.90 2.16
C LYS A 655 25.60 9.62 1.75
N GLY A 656 24.56 9.72 0.95
CA GLY A 656 23.81 8.58 0.44
C GLY A 656 24.50 7.90 -0.74
N MET A 657 24.15 6.64 -0.96
CA MET A 657 24.48 5.91 -2.18
C MET A 657 23.46 6.23 -3.29
N GLN A 658 23.89 6.16 -4.54
CA GLN A 658 22.96 6.24 -5.68
C GLN A 658 22.05 5.01 -5.71
N LEU A 659 20.75 5.28 -5.65
CA LEU A 659 19.67 4.33 -5.83
C LEU A 659 18.85 4.76 -7.05
N PRO A 660 19.01 4.09 -8.21
CA PRO A 660 18.32 4.46 -9.43
C PRO A 660 16.81 4.55 -9.25
N THR A 661 16.14 5.46 -9.96
CA THR A 661 14.71 5.82 -9.84
C THR A 661 14.26 6.40 -8.50
N ILE A 662 15.09 6.33 -7.44
CA ILE A 662 14.78 6.94 -6.13
C ILE A 662 15.55 8.25 -5.97
N THR A 663 16.82 8.26 -6.33
CA THR A 663 17.74 9.37 -6.05
C THR A 663 18.19 10.12 -7.29
N ASP A 664 17.69 9.81 -8.48
CA ASP A 664 18.22 10.29 -9.77
C ASP A 664 18.34 11.82 -9.91
N ASP A 665 17.52 12.58 -9.17
CA ASP A 665 17.48 14.04 -9.21
C ASP A 665 18.31 14.72 -8.10
N PHE A 666 19.24 14.02 -7.46
CA PHE A 666 20.16 14.61 -6.48
C PHE A 666 21.04 15.70 -7.12
N THR A 667 21.38 16.75 -6.37
CA THR A 667 22.05 17.94 -6.95
C THR A 667 23.49 18.14 -6.50
N GLY A 668 23.92 17.44 -5.45
CA GLY A 668 25.28 17.51 -4.93
C GLY A 668 26.25 16.49 -5.54
N GLU A 669 27.28 16.13 -4.78
CA GLU A 669 28.25 15.08 -5.16
C GLU A 669 27.67 13.68 -5.02
N SER A 670 26.68 13.48 -4.15
CA SER A 670 25.95 12.22 -3.94
C SER A 670 24.55 12.50 -3.39
N PRO A 671 23.62 11.54 -3.42
CA PRO A 671 22.32 11.73 -2.79
C PRO A 671 22.44 12.06 -1.31
N ASP A 672 21.47 12.78 -0.76
CA ASP A 672 21.40 13.01 0.67
C ASP A 672 20.81 11.81 1.42
N LEU A 673 21.11 11.74 2.72
CA LEU A 673 20.44 10.81 3.63
C LEU A 673 19.06 11.33 4.00
N GLY A 674 18.11 10.41 4.15
CA GLY A 674 16.73 10.70 4.52
C GLY A 674 15.83 10.93 3.32
N ALA A 675 14.61 11.39 3.62
CA ALA A 675 13.51 11.51 2.66
C ALA A 675 13.59 12.72 1.74
N LEU A 676 14.26 13.78 2.18
CA LEU A 676 14.28 15.06 1.50
C LEU A 676 15.71 15.42 1.10
N GLU A 677 15.90 15.59 -0.21
CA GLU A 677 17.14 16.12 -0.78
C GLU A 677 17.27 17.63 -0.46
N TYR A 678 18.46 18.06 -0.08
CA TYR A 678 18.79 19.45 0.23
C TYR A 678 18.52 20.36 -0.96
N ALA A 679 17.91 21.51 -0.68
CA ALA A 679 17.50 22.50 -1.67
C ALA A 679 16.53 22.01 -2.77
N ALA A 680 16.05 20.76 -2.71
CA ALA A 680 15.01 20.25 -3.59
C ALA A 680 13.60 20.67 -3.11
N PRO A 681 12.59 20.68 -4.00
CA PRO A 681 11.20 20.86 -3.62
C PRO A 681 10.72 19.74 -2.67
N VAL A 682 9.95 20.11 -1.65
CA VAL A 682 9.31 19.13 -0.76
C VAL A 682 8.18 18.42 -1.52
N PRO A 683 8.06 17.09 -1.44
CA PRO A 683 6.91 16.36 -1.98
C PRO A 683 5.58 16.87 -1.40
N HIS A 684 4.51 16.78 -2.18
CA HIS A 684 3.16 17.08 -1.70
C HIS A 684 2.63 15.93 -0.84
N TYR A 685 2.14 16.25 0.36
CA TYR A 685 1.51 15.28 1.27
C TYR A 685 0.05 15.67 1.53
N GLY A 686 -0.84 14.68 1.50
CA GLY A 686 -2.28 14.87 1.67
C GLY A 686 -3.00 15.32 0.39
N PRO A 687 -4.30 15.64 0.48
CA PRO A 687 -5.16 15.94 -0.67
C PRO A 687 -4.64 17.09 -1.52
N ARG A 688 -4.71 16.91 -2.83
CA ARG A 688 -4.40 17.96 -3.80
C ARG A 688 -5.66 18.82 -4.07
N PRO A 689 -5.50 20.07 -4.54
CA PRO A 689 -6.61 20.99 -4.81
C PRO A 689 -7.67 20.49 -5.80
#